data_AF-A0A949GYI8-F1
#
_entry.id   AF-A0A949GYI8-F1
#
_cell.length_a   1.000
_cell.length_b   1.000
_cell.length_c   1.000
_cell.angle_alpha   90.00
_cell.angle_beta   90.00
_cell.angle_gamma   90.00
#
_symmetry.space_group_name_H-M   'P 1'
#
loop_
_entity.id
_entity.type
_entity.pdbx_description
1 polymer ?
#
loop_
_entity_poly.entity_id
_entity_poly.type
_entity_poly.pdbx_seq_one_letter_code
_entity_poly.pdbx_strand_id
1 'polypeptide(L)'
;MTSPHTRSDETLNRAEDIIRDAGAMIRAEFHRGGGPRRRGASAPIDLEVERMLRRRLSDLCPGGWLGEETGRSEGQGAHLWVVDPHDGTSDFLSGRRGSSISAALLFEGEPVLSVVYAPLYPDDAGDMISWRRGGGVRRNGRPVGIDPAAAQGIIAMNVDAREWAAEEGRPLQGLRIKSLPSPAYRLALAAVGEVEAAVSFTFGLAPWDLAAGGALLAASGRTLTDLQGRPILPLDYADGCIGAAPDLAPRLVRTFRGASAGRRSLSRSRRAGPFATDARLLARAQGCLLGQLAGDALGSAVEFMSASEIGRRHPSGVRSLTDGGVWSLIAGQPTDDGEMALALARSLCEAGAYDTSSVASAYLRWRRSGPFDIGSTTSRGLTALAGSGDPDKNSQSNGALMRVSPIGLFAHGDPGLAADLAERDGRLTHPHPVCQAANRAVAAAIAVGVSGADAGAMLEVAFQAAGAGEDAEVIRLRLLAARRAAPSDLGASVGWAPPALQNAFYQLLRGAPLEEALVETVGIGGDTDTNAAICGALIGALQGRESLPLQWRNRILTCRPASAPGVIHPRPPEYWPDDALELAEDLLSPRLRREGGSSGRLESARVGSARQSGWGMDKARPSVSGRGDVKSEQTEEG
;
A
#
# COMPACT_ATOMS: atom_id res chain seq x y z
N MET A 1 -16.46 21.95 -38.17
CA MET A 1 -17.66 21.08 -38.10
C MET A 1 -17.21 19.73 -37.56
N THR A 2 -17.73 19.24 -36.43
CA THR A 2 -17.31 17.95 -35.84
C THR A 2 -17.96 16.77 -36.58
N SER A 3 -17.22 15.69 -36.86
CA SER A 3 -17.77 14.43 -37.37
C SER A 3 -18.84 13.87 -36.42
N PRO A 4 -19.99 13.35 -36.90
CA PRO A 4 -21.04 12.76 -36.06
C PRO A 4 -20.56 11.56 -35.22
N HIS A 5 -19.50 10.86 -35.63
CA HIS A 5 -19.00 9.65 -34.95
C HIS A 5 -18.28 9.90 -33.61
N THR A 6 -17.88 11.14 -33.30
CA THR A 6 -17.11 11.46 -32.06
C THR A 6 -17.93 12.19 -31.00
N ARG A 7 -19.24 12.39 -31.23
CA ARG A 7 -20.16 13.08 -30.30
C ARG A 7 -20.87 12.16 -29.30
N SER A 8 -20.91 10.86 -29.53
CA SER A 8 -21.64 9.93 -28.69
C SER A 8 -20.78 9.44 -27.51
N ASP A 9 -21.41 9.25 -26.35
CA ASP A 9 -20.81 8.48 -25.26
C ASP A 9 -20.49 7.04 -25.69
N GLU A 10 -21.17 6.52 -26.71
CA GLU A 10 -20.93 5.19 -27.27
C GLU A 10 -19.51 5.02 -27.80
N THR A 11 -18.96 5.99 -28.53
CA THR A 11 -17.58 5.91 -29.04
C THR A 11 -16.56 5.90 -27.90
N LEU A 12 -16.78 6.73 -26.87
CA LEU A 12 -15.93 6.74 -25.68
C LEU A 12 -15.99 5.40 -24.94
N ASN A 13 -17.20 4.90 -24.65
CA ASN A 13 -17.40 3.64 -23.95
C ASN A 13 -16.75 2.47 -24.70
N ARG A 14 -16.88 2.42 -26.04
CA ARG A 14 -16.22 1.39 -26.86
C ARG A 14 -14.69 1.52 -26.84
N ALA A 15 -14.14 2.73 -26.84
CA ALA A 15 -12.70 2.94 -26.70
C ALA A 15 -12.20 2.49 -25.31
N GLU A 16 -12.93 2.81 -24.24
CA GLU A 16 -12.66 2.34 -22.89
C GLU A 16 -12.64 0.82 -22.81
N ASP A 17 -13.60 0.13 -23.44
CA ASP A 17 -13.64 -1.33 -23.49
C ASP A 17 -12.42 -1.93 -24.21
N ILE A 18 -12.04 -1.36 -25.36
CA ILE A 18 -10.84 -1.78 -26.10
C ILE A 18 -9.57 -1.60 -25.26
N ILE A 19 -9.45 -0.48 -24.55
CA ILE A 19 -8.29 -0.18 -23.70
C ILE A 19 -8.28 -1.05 -22.43
N ARG A 20 -9.46 -1.41 -21.90
CA ARG A 20 -9.56 -2.34 -20.78
C ARG A 20 -9.08 -3.75 -21.16
N ASP A 21 -9.42 -4.19 -22.37
CA ASP A 21 -8.93 -5.46 -22.92
C ASP A 21 -7.40 -5.44 -23.09
N ALA A 22 -6.83 -4.32 -23.57
CA ALA A 22 -5.38 -4.14 -23.64
C ALA A 22 -4.72 -4.15 -22.25
N GLY A 23 -5.33 -3.49 -21.26
CA GLY A 23 -4.84 -3.52 -19.89
C GLY A 23 -4.88 -4.91 -19.25
N ALA A 24 -5.82 -5.78 -19.66
CA ALA A 24 -5.83 -7.17 -19.24
C ALA A 24 -4.59 -7.94 -19.74
N MET A 25 -4.08 -7.60 -20.93
CA MET A 25 -2.82 -8.17 -21.45
C MET A 25 -1.62 -7.72 -20.61
N ILE A 26 -1.55 -6.42 -20.25
CA ILE A 26 -0.50 -5.87 -19.37
C ILE A 26 -0.54 -6.54 -17.98
N ARG A 27 -1.73 -6.70 -17.39
CA ARG A 27 -1.89 -7.43 -16.11
C ARG A 27 -1.39 -8.87 -16.20
N ALA A 28 -1.79 -9.59 -17.25
CA ALA A 28 -1.37 -10.96 -17.47
C ALA A 28 0.16 -11.06 -17.61
N GLU A 29 0.80 -10.07 -18.24
CA GLU A 29 2.25 -9.98 -18.36
C GLU A 29 2.94 -9.72 -17.01
N PHE A 30 2.41 -8.83 -16.19
CA PHE A 30 2.94 -8.49 -14.87
C PHE A 30 2.98 -9.72 -13.94
N HIS A 31 1.93 -10.54 -13.99
CA HIS A 31 1.73 -11.70 -13.10
C HIS A 31 2.29 -13.02 -13.63
N ARG A 32 3.12 -13.00 -14.69
CA ARG A 32 3.76 -14.21 -15.22
C ARG A 32 4.61 -14.89 -14.14
N GLY A 33 4.69 -16.22 -14.18
CA GLY A 33 5.44 -17.06 -13.22
C GLY A 33 6.96 -16.82 -13.14
N GLY A 34 7.52 -15.90 -13.92
CA GLY A 34 8.91 -15.43 -13.85
C GLY A 34 9.04 -13.90 -13.83
N GLY A 35 7.94 -13.18 -13.59
CA GLY A 35 7.83 -11.75 -13.85
C GLY A 35 7.64 -11.43 -15.34
N PRO A 36 7.47 -10.15 -15.68
CA PRO A 36 7.25 -9.70 -17.05
C PRO A 36 8.44 -10.00 -17.96
N ARG A 37 8.18 -10.33 -19.22
CA ARG A 37 9.19 -10.52 -20.27
C ARG A 37 9.91 -9.20 -20.52
N ARG A 38 11.24 -9.26 -20.64
CA ARG A 38 12.10 -8.10 -20.86
C ARG A 38 12.91 -8.25 -22.16
N ARG A 39 13.04 -7.15 -22.90
CA ARG A 39 14.00 -6.99 -24.01
C ARG A 39 14.74 -5.66 -23.83
N GLY A 40 15.81 -5.68 -23.04
CA GLY A 40 16.51 -4.45 -22.65
C GLY A 40 15.65 -3.58 -21.72
N ALA A 41 15.34 -2.35 -22.15
CA ALA A 41 14.49 -1.42 -21.43
C ALA A 41 12.99 -1.53 -21.78
N SER A 42 12.62 -2.31 -22.79
CA SER A 42 11.23 -2.52 -23.21
C SER A 42 10.71 -3.92 -22.87
N ALA A 43 9.40 -4.12 -23.00
CA ALA A 43 8.74 -5.39 -22.81
C ALA A 43 8.09 -5.86 -24.13
N PRO A 44 8.21 -7.14 -24.53
CA PRO A 44 7.53 -7.62 -25.74
C PRO A 44 6.00 -7.38 -25.76
N ILE A 45 5.39 -7.21 -24.59
CA ILE A 45 3.97 -6.91 -24.45
C ILE A 45 3.60 -5.55 -25.06
N ASP A 46 4.53 -4.59 -25.10
CA ASP A 46 4.28 -3.21 -25.57
C ASP A 46 3.81 -3.25 -27.04
N LEU A 47 4.57 -3.95 -27.88
CA LEU A 47 4.25 -4.16 -29.30
C LEU A 47 3.02 -5.07 -29.51
N GLU A 48 2.79 -6.06 -28.64
CA GLU A 48 1.61 -6.93 -28.71
C GLU A 48 0.32 -6.14 -28.43
N VAL A 49 0.35 -5.27 -27.42
CA VAL A 49 -0.73 -4.35 -27.04
C VAL A 49 -0.96 -3.32 -28.14
N GLU A 50 0.09 -2.66 -28.65
CA GLU A 50 -0.10 -1.64 -29.68
C GLU A 50 -0.75 -2.19 -30.95
N ARG A 51 -0.36 -3.39 -31.38
CA ARG A 51 -0.97 -4.04 -32.56
C ARG A 51 -2.46 -4.32 -32.37
N MET A 52 -2.86 -4.69 -31.15
CA MET A 52 -4.26 -4.93 -30.80
C MET A 52 -5.05 -3.62 -30.75
N LEU A 53 -4.49 -2.59 -30.10
CA LEU A 53 -5.07 -1.25 -30.03
C LEU A 53 -5.23 -0.66 -31.43
N ARG A 54 -4.18 -0.69 -32.25
CA ARG A 54 -4.18 -0.18 -33.63
C ARG A 54 -5.31 -0.77 -34.45
N ARG A 55 -5.46 -2.09 -34.43
CA ARG A 55 -6.55 -2.76 -35.16
C ARG A 55 -7.92 -2.26 -34.70
N ARG A 56 -8.20 -2.37 -33.40
CA ARG A 56 -9.55 -2.16 -32.86
C ARG A 56 -9.95 -0.69 -32.77
N LEU A 57 -9.02 0.21 -32.47
CA LEU A 57 -9.28 1.65 -32.44
C LEU A 57 -9.42 2.22 -33.85
N SER A 58 -8.65 1.73 -34.84
CA SER A 58 -8.87 2.11 -36.25
C SER A 58 -10.20 1.59 -36.80
N ASP A 59 -10.66 0.40 -36.37
CA ASP A 59 -12.00 -0.10 -36.71
C ASP A 59 -13.12 0.76 -36.07
N LEU A 60 -12.88 1.27 -34.86
CA LEU A 60 -13.81 2.16 -34.15
C LEU A 60 -13.89 3.56 -34.79
N CYS A 61 -12.74 4.14 -35.13
CA CYS A 61 -12.64 5.43 -35.79
C CYS A 61 -11.47 5.42 -36.79
N PRO A 62 -11.76 5.28 -38.11
CA PRO A 62 -10.74 5.30 -39.14
C PRO A 62 -10.01 6.64 -39.22
N GLY A 63 -8.69 6.59 -39.41
CA GLY A 63 -7.83 7.77 -39.47
C GLY A 63 -6.35 7.38 -39.51
N GLY A 64 -5.49 8.37 -39.33
CA GLY A 64 -4.06 8.15 -39.13
C GLY A 64 -3.74 7.51 -37.78
N TRP A 65 -2.49 7.05 -37.64
CA TRP A 65 -1.96 6.45 -36.43
C TRP A 65 -0.60 7.07 -36.10
N LEU A 66 -0.36 7.32 -34.82
CA LEU A 66 0.92 7.68 -34.24
C LEU A 66 1.09 6.89 -32.95
N GLY A 67 1.86 5.80 -33.00
CA GLY A 67 2.15 4.97 -31.83
C GLY A 67 3.63 4.92 -31.48
N GLU A 68 3.94 4.63 -30.22
CA GLU A 68 5.31 4.51 -29.73
C GLU A 68 6.08 3.37 -30.43
N GLU A 69 5.49 2.18 -30.52
CA GLU A 69 6.14 0.96 -31.01
C GLU A 69 6.06 0.79 -32.53
N THR A 70 4.94 1.22 -33.15
CA THR A 70 4.73 1.04 -34.60
C THR A 70 4.91 2.32 -35.42
N GLY A 71 5.21 3.43 -34.76
CA GLY A 71 5.47 4.71 -35.40
C GLY A 71 4.24 5.34 -36.06
N ARG A 72 4.48 6.23 -37.02
CA ARG A 72 3.44 6.97 -37.74
C ARG A 72 2.95 6.21 -38.97
N SER A 73 1.64 6.21 -39.20
CA SER A 73 1.06 5.89 -40.50
C SER A 73 -0.04 6.87 -40.88
N GLU A 74 -0.04 7.27 -42.14
CA GLU A 74 -1.11 8.08 -42.72
C GLU A 74 -2.40 7.26 -42.83
N GLY A 75 -3.55 7.94 -42.74
CA GLY A 75 -4.87 7.34 -42.87
C GLY A 75 -5.83 8.26 -43.61
N GLN A 76 -7.00 7.75 -43.96
CA GLN A 76 -8.02 8.56 -44.64
C GLN A 76 -8.75 9.47 -43.66
N GLY A 77 -8.92 10.75 -44.02
CA GLY A 77 -9.67 11.72 -43.23
C GLY A 77 -8.81 12.53 -42.25
N ALA A 78 -9.48 13.30 -41.38
CA ALA A 78 -8.85 14.26 -40.47
C ALA A 78 -8.60 13.72 -39.05
N HIS A 79 -8.89 12.44 -38.80
CA HIS A 79 -8.69 11.82 -37.49
C HIS A 79 -7.28 11.24 -37.37
N LEU A 80 -6.70 11.31 -36.18
CA LEU A 80 -5.41 10.71 -35.83
C LEU A 80 -5.48 10.11 -34.43
N TRP A 81 -5.22 8.81 -34.32
CA TRP A 81 -4.96 8.17 -33.03
C TRP A 81 -3.51 8.41 -32.61
N VAL A 82 -3.31 8.86 -31.38
CA VAL A 82 -2.00 9.05 -30.75
C VAL A 82 -1.95 8.14 -29.52
N VAL A 83 -1.08 7.14 -29.51
CA VAL A 83 -1.15 6.03 -28.55
C VAL A 83 0.22 5.65 -27.99
N ASP A 84 0.31 5.60 -26.68
CA ASP A 84 1.35 4.86 -25.96
C ASP A 84 0.70 3.56 -25.44
N PRO A 85 1.14 2.39 -25.91
CA PRO A 85 0.58 1.12 -25.48
C PRO A 85 0.96 0.75 -24.03
N HIS A 86 2.03 1.32 -23.47
CA HIS A 86 2.55 0.98 -22.16
C HIS A 86 3.53 2.02 -21.57
N ASP A 87 3.00 3.19 -21.22
CA ASP A 87 3.74 4.29 -20.62
C ASP A 87 4.25 3.90 -19.21
N GLY A 88 5.55 4.05 -18.95
CA GLY A 88 6.20 3.66 -17.70
C GLY A 88 6.75 2.22 -17.67
N THR A 89 7.01 1.62 -18.84
CA THR A 89 7.49 0.23 -18.99
C THR A 89 8.72 -0.14 -18.13
N SER A 90 9.69 0.76 -17.97
CA SER A 90 10.91 0.47 -17.17
C SER A 90 10.60 0.16 -15.69
N ASP A 91 9.68 0.91 -15.10
CA ASP A 91 9.22 0.73 -13.72
C ASP A 91 8.34 -0.51 -13.58
N PHE A 92 7.47 -0.76 -14.56
CA PHE A 92 6.69 -1.99 -14.66
C PHE A 92 7.59 -3.23 -14.65
N LEU A 93 8.66 -3.23 -15.44
CA LEU A 93 9.65 -4.30 -15.49
C LEU A 93 10.47 -4.45 -14.19
N SER A 94 10.38 -3.47 -13.30
CA SER A 94 10.96 -3.48 -11.95
C SER A 94 9.93 -3.88 -10.87
N GLY A 95 8.73 -4.30 -11.27
CA GLY A 95 7.68 -4.74 -10.36
C GLY A 95 6.89 -3.61 -9.69
N ARG A 96 6.96 -2.39 -10.22
CA ARG A 96 6.16 -1.25 -9.73
C ARG A 96 4.83 -1.16 -10.46
N ARG A 97 3.77 -0.90 -9.70
CA ARG A 97 2.43 -0.56 -10.22
C ARG A 97 2.41 0.91 -10.66
N GLY A 98 1.55 1.25 -11.63
CA GLY A 98 1.36 2.63 -12.10
C GLY A 98 1.92 2.96 -13.48
N SER A 99 2.32 1.96 -14.28
CA SER A 99 2.34 2.12 -15.74
C SER A 99 0.92 2.28 -16.28
N SER A 100 0.77 2.86 -17.47
CA SER A 100 -0.55 3.12 -18.06
C SER A 100 -0.58 2.94 -19.57
N ILE A 101 -1.78 2.85 -20.12
CA ILE A 101 -2.06 2.98 -21.54
C ILE A 101 -2.53 4.42 -21.75
N SER A 102 -1.94 5.14 -22.71
CA SER A 102 -2.32 6.50 -23.08
C SER A 102 -2.87 6.50 -24.50
N ALA A 103 -4.11 6.95 -24.69
CA ALA A 103 -4.72 7.02 -26.02
C ALA A 103 -5.53 8.31 -26.21
N ALA A 104 -5.19 9.08 -27.23
CA ALA A 104 -5.95 10.24 -27.67
C ALA A 104 -6.40 10.08 -29.12
N LEU A 105 -7.61 10.55 -29.42
CA LEU A 105 -8.09 10.74 -30.78
C LEU A 105 -8.12 12.24 -31.06
N LEU A 106 -7.38 12.67 -32.08
CA LEU A 106 -7.37 14.03 -32.58
C LEU A 106 -8.27 14.15 -33.81
N PHE A 107 -8.89 15.31 -34.01
CA PHE A 107 -9.58 15.70 -35.23
C PHE A 107 -9.04 17.07 -35.66
N GLU A 108 -8.44 17.15 -36.85
CA GLU A 108 -7.76 18.38 -37.34
C GLU A 108 -6.70 18.90 -36.34
N GLY A 109 -5.97 17.99 -35.69
CA GLY A 109 -4.94 18.31 -34.69
C GLY A 109 -5.46 18.54 -33.27
N GLU A 110 -6.77 18.62 -33.07
CA GLU A 110 -7.39 18.94 -31.79
C GLU A 110 -7.98 17.71 -31.08
N PRO A 111 -7.77 17.50 -29.77
CA PRO A 111 -8.32 16.34 -29.05
C PRO A 111 -9.85 16.29 -29.05
N VAL A 112 -10.42 15.15 -29.43
CA VAL A 112 -11.86 14.88 -29.38
C VAL A 112 -12.23 13.76 -28.40
N LEU A 113 -11.29 12.88 -28.09
CA LEU A 113 -11.45 11.78 -27.13
C LEU A 113 -10.09 11.47 -26.49
N SER A 114 -10.08 11.13 -25.21
CA SER A 114 -8.89 10.74 -24.46
C SER A 114 -9.22 9.66 -23.44
N VAL A 115 -8.34 8.68 -23.30
CA VAL A 115 -8.38 7.64 -22.27
C VAL A 115 -6.95 7.39 -21.77
N VAL A 116 -6.75 7.51 -20.46
CA VAL A 116 -5.54 7.07 -19.76
C VAL A 116 -5.95 5.98 -18.78
N TYR A 117 -5.35 4.79 -18.89
CA TYR A 117 -5.71 3.64 -18.06
C TYR A 117 -4.48 3.03 -17.39
N ALA A 118 -4.40 3.10 -16.06
CA ALA A 118 -3.40 2.40 -15.27
C ALA A 118 -3.95 1.03 -14.83
N PRO A 119 -3.66 -0.08 -15.54
CA PRO A 119 -4.38 -1.34 -15.35
C PRO A 119 -4.02 -2.10 -14.06
N LEU A 120 -2.96 -1.65 -13.39
CA LEU A 120 -2.36 -2.28 -12.20
C LEU A 120 -2.36 -1.36 -10.97
N TYR A 121 -2.89 -0.14 -11.06
CA TYR A 121 -2.83 0.84 -9.97
C TYR A 121 -4.20 1.19 -9.40
N PRO A 122 -4.33 1.33 -8.06
CA PRO A 122 -3.36 0.89 -7.04
C PRO A 122 -3.31 -0.64 -6.87
N ASP A 123 -4.21 -1.36 -7.55
CA ASP A 123 -4.26 -2.82 -7.67
C ASP A 123 -4.80 -3.24 -9.06
N ASP A 124 -5.09 -4.53 -9.23
CA ASP A 124 -5.55 -5.12 -10.49
C ASP A 124 -6.97 -4.71 -10.94
N ALA A 125 -7.75 -3.98 -10.12
CA ALA A 125 -8.97 -3.35 -10.59
C ALA A 125 -8.66 -2.25 -11.63
N GLY A 126 -7.48 -1.63 -11.50
CA GLY A 126 -6.99 -0.56 -12.34
C GLY A 126 -7.75 0.75 -12.16
N ASP A 127 -7.23 1.80 -12.79
CA ASP A 127 -7.79 3.14 -12.73
C ASP A 127 -7.80 3.79 -14.11
N MET A 128 -9.00 4.05 -14.63
CA MET A 128 -9.23 4.62 -15.95
C MET A 128 -9.79 6.02 -15.83
N ILE A 129 -9.12 6.98 -16.46
CA ILE A 129 -9.56 8.37 -16.54
C ILE A 129 -9.76 8.71 -18.01
N SER A 130 -10.96 9.19 -18.33
CA SER A 130 -11.39 9.35 -19.71
C SER A 130 -12.18 10.63 -19.92
N TRP A 131 -12.21 11.08 -21.17
CA TRP A 131 -12.93 12.27 -21.58
C TRP A 131 -13.27 12.23 -23.07
N ARG A 132 -14.35 12.92 -23.43
CA ARG A 132 -14.65 13.27 -24.82
C ARG A 132 -15.09 14.73 -24.93
N ARG A 133 -14.91 15.30 -26.12
CA ARG A 133 -15.37 16.66 -26.42
C ARG A 133 -16.88 16.80 -26.17
N GLY A 134 -17.24 17.88 -25.47
CA GLY A 134 -18.61 18.16 -25.06
C GLY A 134 -19.12 17.32 -23.87
N GLY A 135 -18.28 16.51 -23.25
CA GLY A 135 -18.55 15.81 -21.99
C GLY A 135 -17.64 16.29 -20.85
N GLY A 136 -17.90 15.81 -19.64
CA GLY A 136 -17.01 15.98 -18.48
C GLY A 136 -15.99 14.85 -18.35
N VAL A 137 -14.92 15.08 -17.60
CA VAL A 137 -13.94 14.05 -17.25
C VAL A 137 -14.62 12.98 -16.37
N ARG A 138 -14.33 11.72 -16.66
CA ARG A 138 -14.83 10.55 -15.92
C ARG A 138 -13.66 9.75 -15.36
N ARG A 139 -13.87 9.11 -14.22
CA ARG A 139 -12.97 8.12 -13.62
C ARG A 139 -13.75 6.84 -13.39
N ASN A 140 -13.28 5.74 -13.98
CA ASN A 140 -13.93 4.42 -13.93
C ASN A 140 -15.43 4.49 -14.30
N GLY A 141 -15.73 5.22 -15.38
CA GLY A 141 -17.08 5.41 -15.91
C GLY A 141 -17.97 6.40 -15.14
N ARG A 142 -17.49 6.97 -14.03
CA ARG A 142 -18.25 7.91 -13.19
C ARG A 142 -17.75 9.35 -13.37
N PRO A 143 -18.64 10.36 -13.36
CA PRO A 143 -18.22 11.76 -13.33
C PRO A 143 -17.31 12.03 -12.11
N VAL A 144 -16.29 12.86 -12.31
CA VAL A 144 -15.35 13.21 -11.24
C VAL A 144 -15.83 14.45 -10.49
N GLY A 145 -15.90 14.35 -9.17
CA GLY A 145 -15.89 15.50 -8.27
C GLY A 145 -14.46 15.80 -7.83
N ILE A 146 -14.04 17.06 -7.92
CA ILE A 146 -12.72 17.48 -7.43
C ILE A 146 -12.85 17.76 -5.93
N ASP A 147 -12.00 17.13 -5.11
CA ASP A 147 -11.80 17.50 -3.70
C ASP A 147 -10.47 18.27 -3.57
N PRO A 148 -10.50 19.62 -3.54
CA PRO A 148 -9.27 20.42 -3.45
C PRO A 148 -8.45 20.14 -2.18
N ALA A 149 -9.09 19.74 -1.07
CA ALA A 149 -8.41 19.52 0.20
C ALA A 149 -7.50 18.29 0.15
N ALA A 150 -7.89 17.26 -0.61
CA ALA A 150 -7.11 16.03 -0.77
C ALA A 150 -5.84 16.22 -1.61
N ALA A 151 -5.85 17.16 -2.56
CA ALA A 151 -4.73 17.45 -3.46
C ALA A 151 -3.78 18.54 -2.94
N GLN A 152 -4.22 19.34 -1.95
CA GLN A 152 -3.51 20.55 -1.52
C GLN A 152 -2.04 20.29 -1.16
N GLY A 153 -1.15 21.00 -1.83
CA GLY A 153 0.29 20.91 -1.67
C GLY A 153 0.89 19.61 -2.23
N ILE A 154 0.20 18.87 -3.10
CA ILE A 154 0.69 17.58 -3.62
C ILE A 154 0.93 17.65 -5.12
N ILE A 155 2.14 17.30 -5.54
CA ILE A 155 2.52 17.20 -6.94
C ILE A 155 2.91 15.75 -7.28
N ALA A 156 2.52 15.29 -8.47
CA ALA A 156 2.91 13.99 -8.98
C ALA A 156 4.20 14.09 -9.82
N MET A 157 5.18 13.23 -9.56
CA MET A 157 6.49 13.25 -10.22
C MET A 157 6.98 11.85 -10.58
N ASN A 158 8.07 11.75 -11.34
CA ASN A 158 8.72 10.48 -11.67
C ASN A 158 9.15 9.72 -10.41
N VAL A 159 9.27 8.39 -10.49
CA VAL A 159 9.60 7.51 -9.35
C VAL A 159 10.84 8.00 -8.60
N ASP A 160 11.92 8.31 -9.30
CA ASP A 160 13.18 8.77 -8.70
C ASP A 160 13.07 10.15 -8.00
N ALA A 161 11.99 10.92 -8.24
CA ALA A 161 11.78 12.18 -7.55
C ALA A 161 11.55 12.01 -6.02
N ARG A 162 11.22 10.79 -5.55
CA ARG A 162 11.14 10.51 -4.09
C ARG A 162 12.46 10.83 -3.39
N GLU A 163 13.57 10.54 -4.05
CA GLU A 163 14.91 10.66 -3.50
C GLU A 163 15.45 12.07 -3.67
N TRP A 164 15.17 12.68 -4.82
CA TRP A 164 15.43 14.11 -5.01
C TRP A 164 14.77 14.98 -3.92
N ALA A 165 13.53 14.64 -3.54
CA ALA A 165 12.83 15.29 -2.44
C ALA A 165 13.54 15.15 -1.09
N ALA A 166 14.16 13.99 -0.86
CA ALA A 166 14.85 13.63 0.37
C ALA A 166 16.25 14.28 0.48
N GLU A 167 16.97 14.37 -0.64
CA GLU A 167 18.38 14.77 -0.68
C GLU A 167 18.57 16.28 -0.84
N GLU A 168 17.76 16.96 -1.65
CA GLU A 168 18.06 18.35 -2.03
C GLU A 168 17.56 19.42 -1.05
N GLY A 169 16.77 19.06 -0.03
CA GLY A 169 16.44 19.89 1.13
C GLY A 169 15.94 21.34 0.92
N ARG A 170 15.76 21.83 -0.33
CA ARG A 170 15.69 23.29 -0.61
C ARG A 170 14.76 23.82 -1.71
N PRO A 171 14.02 23.07 -2.58
CA PRO A 171 13.11 23.75 -3.52
C PRO A 171 11.60 23.48 -3.41
N LEU A 172 11.09 22.63 -2.52
CA LEU A 172 9.66 22.29 -2.59
C LEU A 172 8.69 23.23 -1.87
N GLN A 173 9.14 24.18 -1.04
CA GLN A 173 8.28 25.21 -0.40
C GLN A 173 6.96 24.66 0.21
N GLY A 174 7.00 23.48 0.85
CA GLY A 174 5.81 22.84 1.42
C GLY A 174 5.03 21.93 0.46
N LEU A 175 5.52 21.71 -0.77
CA LEU A 175 4.98 20.71 -1.69
C LEU A 175 5.44 19.30 -1.31
N ARG A 176 4.53 18.35 -1.47
CA ARG A 176 4.69 16.92 -1.19
C ARG A 176 4.65 16.17 -2.50
N ILE A 177 5.49 15.14 -2.64
CA ILE A 177 5.63 14.41 -3.90
C ILE A 177 4.94 13.06 -3.82
N LYS A 178 4.02 12.83 -4.77
CA LYS A 178 3.46 11.51 -5.10
C LYS A 178 4.18 10.96 -6.32
N SER A 179 5.09 10.01 -6.14
CA SER A 179 5.85 9.50 -7.28
C SER A 179 5.18 8.31 -7.96
N LEU A 180 5.05 8.39 -9.28
CA LEU A 180 4.39 7.41 -10.14
C LEU A 180 5.16 7.23 -11.46
N PRO A 181 5.15 6.03 -12.06
CA PRO A 181 5.84 5.75 -13.33
C PRO A 181 5.38 6.65 -14.49
N SER A 182 4.13 6.49 -14.91
CA SER A 182 3.61 7.03 -16.16
C SER A 182 3.42 8.56 -16.11
N PRO A 183 4.11 9.38 -16.94
CA PRO A 183 3.75 10.77 -17.17
C PRO A 183 2.28 10.97 -17.57
N ALA A 184 1.74 10.14 -18.47
CA ALA A 184 0.33 10.27 -18.89
C ALA A 184 -0.63 10.11 -17.70
N TYR A 185 -0.37 9.14 -16.83
CA TYR A 185 -1.19 8.90 -15.64
C TYR A 185 -1.04 10.00 -14.59
N ARG A 186 0.17 10.55 -14.41
CA ARG A 186 0.37 11.74 -13.54
C ARG A 186 -0.47 12.91 -14.00
N LEU A 187 -0.48 13.22 -15.31
CA LEU A 187 -1.32 14.27 -15.90
C LEU A 187 -2.81 13.98 -15.68
N ALA A 188 -3.23 12.73 -15.84
CA ALA A 188 -4.60 12.29 -15.60
C ALA A 188 -5.02 12.48 -14.12
N LEU A 189 -4.15 12.15 -13.16
CA LEU A 189 -4.40 12.38 -11.73
C LEU A 189 -4.55 13.86 -11.39
N ALA A 190 -3.76 14.73 -12.03
CA ALA A 190 -3.91 16.17 -11.90
C ALA A 190 -5.24 16.66 -12.49
N ALA A 191 -5.68 16.10 -13.63
CA ALA A 191 -6.98 16.43 -14.24
C ALA A 191 -8.18 16.09 -13.35
N VAL A 192 -8.12 14.97 -12.60
CA VAL A 192 -9.18 14.57 -11.65
C VAL A 192 -9.03 15.21 -10.28
N GLY A 193 -7.98 16.02 -10.06
CA GLY A 193 -7.76 16.74 -8.81
C GLY A 193 -7.37 15.84 -7.64
N GLU A 194 -6.72 14.69 -7.90
CA GLU A 194 -6.09 13.88 -6.84
C GLU A 194 -4.72 14.46 -6.44
N VAL A 195 -4.10 15.22 -7.34
CA VAL A 195 -2.90 16.04 -7.12
C VAL A 195 -3.12 17.43 -7.72
N GLU A 196 -2.43 18.45 -7.21
CA GLU A 196 -2.52 19.82 -7.71
C GLU A 196 -1.79 20.02 -9.04
N ALA A 197 -0.70 19.27 -9.24
CA ALA A 197 0.08 19.30 -10.46
C ALA A 197 0.75 17.97 -10.75
N ALA A 198 1.09 17.77 -12.02
CA ALA A 198 1.99 16.75 -12.50
C ALA A 198 3.24 17.42 -13.08
N VAL A 199 4.42 16.96 -12.67
CA VAL A 199 5.71 17.49 -13.12
C VAL A 199 6.57 16.34 -13.60
N SER A 200 7.20 16.51 -14.75
CA SER A 200 8.15 15.55 -15.30
C SER A 200 9.43 16.25 -15.72
N PHE A 201 10.58 15.71 -15.31
CA PHE A 201 11.90 16.16 -15.77
C PHE A 201 12.48 15.26 -16.87
N THR A 202 11.67 14.32 -17.39
CA THR A 202 12.09 13.41 -18.46
C THR A 202 12.36 14.20 -19.73
N PHE A 203 13.55 14.01 -20.29
CA PHE A 203 13.95 14.57 -21.59
C PHE A 203 13.32 13.75 -22.72
N GLY A 204 12.84 14.41 -23.78
CA GLY A 204 12.26 13.74 -24.94
C GLY A 204 10.89 13.10 -24.72
N LEU A 205 10.01 13.71 -23.91
CA LEU A 205 8.59 13.32 -23.86
C LEU A 205 7.98 13.49 -25.25
N ALA A 206 7.34 12.44 -25.73
CA ALA A 206 6.76 12.36 -27.06
C ALA A 206 5.26 12.66 -27.05
N PRO A 207 4.63 12.87 -28.23
CA PRO A 207 3.20 13.13 -28.33
C PRO A 207 2.31 12.07 -27.65
N TRP A 208 2.71 10.80 -27.67
CA TRP A 208 1.96 9.70 -27.06
C TRP A 208 1.98 9.71 -25.53
N ASP A 209 3.01 10.29 -24.90
CA ASP A 209 3.08 10.51 -23.45
C ASP A 209 2.17 11.65 -22.98
N LEU A 210 1.90 12.61 -23.88
CA LEU A 210 1.36 13.93 -23.53
C LEU A 210 -0.07 14.16 -24.01
N ALA A 211 -0.45 13.67 -25.19
CA ALA A 211 -1.70 14.05 -25.85
C ALA A 211 -2.94 13.66 -25.02
N ALA A 212 -2.99 12.45 -24.48
CA ALA A 212 -4.14 11.98 -23.70
C ALA A 212 -4.25 12.71 -22.35
N GLY A 213 -3.15 12.80 -21.61
CA GLY A 213 -3.08 13.53 -20.34
C GLY A 213 -3.35 15.04 -20.51
N GLY A 214 -2.80 15.65 -21.54
CA GLY A 214 -3.03 17.05 -21.90
C GLY A 214 -4.49 17.35 -22.25
N ALA A 215 -5.16 16.46 -22.99
CA ALA A 215 -6.59 16.58 -23.26
C ALA A 215 -7.44 16.53 -21.98
N LEU A 216 -7.09 15.63 -21.04
CA LEU A 216 -7.75 15.56 -19.73
C LEU A 216 -7.55 16.83 -18.90
N LEU A 217 -6.32 17.37 -18.89
CA LEU A 217 -6.03 18.64 -18.21
C LEU A 217 -6.85 19.79 -18.78
N ALA A 218 -6.84 19.96 -20.10
CA ALA A 218 -7.60 21.01 -20.78
C ALA A 218 -9.10 20.89 -20.48
N ALA A 219 -9.66 19.67 -20.52
CA ALA A 219 -11.05 19.38 -20.16
C ALA A 219 -11.40 19.76 -18.71
N SER A 220 -10.42 19.77 -17.82
CA SER A 220 -10.55 20.15 -16.41
C SER A 220 -10.18 21.61 -16.12
N GLY A 221 -9.95 22.43 -17.15
CA GLY A 221 -9.56 23.84 -17.01
C GLY A 221 -8.11 24.06 -16.56
N ARG A 222 -7.24 23.06 -16.75
CA ARG A 222 -5.83 23.09 -16.38
C ARG A 222 -4.93 23.24 -17.61
N THR A 223 -3.70 23.68 -17.39
CA THR A 223 -2.72 23.95 -18.46
C THR A 223 -1.61 22.91 -18.49
N LEU A 224 -1.08 22.64 -19.68
CA LEU A 224 0.15 21.86 -19.89
C LEU A 224 1.22 22.75 -20.53
N THR A 225 2.35 22.89 -19.86
CA THR A 225 3.51 23.66 -20.36
C THR A 225 4.79 22.86 -20.24
N ASP A 226 5.84 23.27 -20.96
CA ASP A 226 7.20 22.80 -20.68
C ASP A 226 7.75 23.43 -19.38
N LEU A 227 8.99 23.07 -19.04
CA LEU A 227 9.68 23.59 -17.85
C LEU A 227 10.02 25.09 -17.94
N GLN A 228 9.87 25.71 -19.11
CA GLN A 228 10.04 27.15 -19.33
C GLN A 228 8.70 27.92 -19.33
N GLY A 229 7.57 27.22 -19.23
CA GLY A 229 6.24 27.80 -19.24
C GLY A 229 5.65 28.03 -20.63
N ARG A 230 6.24 27.46 -21.69
CA ARG A 230 5.67 27.48 -23.04
C ARG A 230 4.58 26.41 -23.15
N PRO A 231 3.40 26.71 -23.72
CA PRO A 231 2.37 25.70 -23.94
C PRO A 231 2.88 24.52 -24.75
N ILE A 232 2.51 23.30 -24.36
CA ILE A 232 2.77 22.07 -25.14
C ILE A 232 1.49 21.70 -25.88
N LEU A 233 1.57 21.58 -27.21
CA LEU A 233 0.47 21.14 -28.06
C LEU A 233 0.44 19.60 -28.20
N PRO A 234 -0.70 19.00 -28.61
CA PRO A 234 -0.86 17.54 -28.63
C PRO A 234 0.12 16.74 -29.48
N LEU A 235 0.81 17.38 -30.44
CA LEU A 235 1.76 16.73 -31.35
C LEU A 235 3.21 17.18 -31.12
N ASP A 236 3.47 17.94 -30.06
CA ASP A 236 4.81 18.43 -29.73
C ASP A 236 5.63 17.36 -28.99
N TYR A 237 6.95 17.49 -29.12
CA TYR A 237 7.91 16.87 -28.23
C TYR A 237 8.32 17.88 -27.15
N ALA A 238 8.58 17.41 -25.93
CA ALA A 238 8.95 18.30 -24.82
C ALA A 238 10.06 17.71 -23.94
N ASP A 239 10.95 18.58 -23.46
CA ASP A 239 11.95 18.24 -22.46
C ASP A 239 11.43 18.61 -21.07
N GLY A 240 10.65 17.68 -20.52
CA GLY A 240 9.89 17.86 -19.30
C GLY A 240 8.58 18.63 -19.49
N CYS A 241 7.69 18.51 -18.51
CA CYS A 241 6.37 19.14 -18.55
C CYS A 241 5.85 19.49 -17.16
N ILE A 242 4.93 20.45 -17.12
CA ILE A 242 4.15 20.87 -15.95
C ILE A 242 2.68 20.90 -16.37
N GLY A 243 1.89 20.00 -15.80
CA GLY A 243 0.43 20.00 -15.91
C GLY A 243 -0.18 20.46 -14.60
N ALA A 244 -0.80 21.65 -14.54
CA ALA A 244 -1.28 22.23 -13.30
C ALA A 244 -2.45 23.19 -13.49
N ALA A 245 -3.09 23.60 -12.39
CA ALA A 245 -4.02 24.72 -12.40
C ALA A 245 -3.34 26.00 -12.91
N PRO A 246 -4.05 26.90 -13.64
CA PRO A 246 -3.44 28.07 -14.28
C PRO A 246 -2.72 29.04 -13.33
N ASP A 247 -3.15 29.10 -12.07
CA ASP A 247 -2.56 29.92 -11.01
C ASP A 247 -1.31 29.29 -10.38
N LEU A 248 -1.26 27.95 -10.34
CA LEU A 248 -0.12 27.20 -9.81
C LEU A 248 1.00 27.02 -10.85
N ALA A 249 0.69 26.86 -12.13
CA ALA A 249 1.69 26.60 -13.18
C ALA A 249 2.85 27.62 -13.20
N PRO A 250 2.61 28.96 -13.15
CA PRO A 250 3.70 29.95 -13.15
C PRO A 250 4.59 29.87 -11.90
N ARG A 251 4.03 29.46 -10.75
CA ARG A 251 4.79 29.25 -9.51
C ARG A 251 5.72 28.06 -9.67
N LEU A 252 5.22 26.93 -10.19
CA LEU A 252 6.04 25.73 -10.42
C LEU A 252 7.13 25.97 -11.46
N VAL A 253 6.83 26.67 -12.56
CA VAL A 253 7.85 27.07 -13.56
C VAL A 253 8.98 27.87 -12.91
N ARG A 254 8.65 28.77 -11.97
CA ARG A 254 9.67 29.53 -11.23
C ARG A 254 10.45 28.64 -10.27
N THR A 255 9.75 27.77 -9.53
CA THR A 255 10.35 26.84 -8.56
C THR A 255 11.34 25.88 -9.20
N PHE A 256 11.01 25.34 -10.38
CA PHE A 256 11.82 24.33 -11.06
C PHE A 256 12.72 24.91 -12.15
N ARG A 257 12.82 26.23 -12.28
CA ARG A 257 13.70 26.86 -13.27
C ARG A 257 15.15 26.48 -13.00
N GLY A 258 15.76 25.76 -13.93
CA GLY A 258 17.15 25.29 -13.81
C GLY A 258 17.32 24.08 -12.89
N ALA A 259 16.24 23.50 -12.37
CA ALA A 259 16.29 22.23 -11.68
C ALA A 259 16.49 21.11 -12.70
N SER A 260 17.41 20.20 -12.40
CA SER A 260 17.57 18.94 -13.10
C SER A 260 17.46 17.83 -12.06
N ALA A 261 16.57 16.86 -12.26
CA ALA A 261 16.61 15.66 -11.43
C ALA A 261 17.93 14.94 -11.71
N GLY A 262 18.84 14.95 -10.74
CA GLY A 262 20.06 14.14 -10.81
C GLY A 262 19.68 12.67 -11.00
N ARG A 263 20.33 11.98 -11.94
CA ARG A 263 20.21 10.53 -12.10
C ARG A 263 20.98 9.82 -10.98
N ARG A 264 20.43 9.78 -9.78
CA ARG A 264 20.91 8.85 -8.74
C ARG A 264 19.68 8.21 -8.14
N SER A 265 19.60 6.88 -8.33
CA SER A 265 18.55 6.04 -7.78
C SER A 265 19.07 5.40 -6.50
N LEU A 266 18.57 5.84 -5.36
CA LEU A 266 18.53 5.14 -4.08
C LEU A 266 17.27 4.24 -3.99
N SER A 267 16.78 3.71 -5.13
CA SER A 267 15.56 2.92 -5.15
C SER A 267 15.76 1.77 -4.17
N ARG A 268 14.88 1.69 -3.17
CA ARG A 268 14.65 0.43 -2.47
C ARG A 268 14.34 -0.59 -3.55
N SER A 269 15.27 -1.49 -3.80
CA SER A 269 15.14 -2.49 -4.85
C SER A 269 13.99 -3.40 -4.44
N ARG A 270 12.82 -3.21 -5.07
CA ARG A 270 11.71 -4.13 -4.92
C ARG A 270 12.07 -5.39 -5.67
N ARG A 271 12.15 -6.52 -4.97
CA ARG A 271 12.42 -7.80 -5.64
C ARG A 271 11.20 -8.18 -6.48
N ALA A 272 11.40 -8.40 -7.78
CA ALA A 272 10.35 -8.92 -8.65
C ALA A 272 9.85 -10.28 -8.11
N GLY A 273 8.58 -10.38 -7.73
CA GLY A 273 7.99 -11.58 -7.15
C GLY A 273 6.54 -11.79 -7.54
N PRO A 274 5.90 -12.95 -7.23
CA PRO A 274 4.47 -13.06 -7.44
C PRO A 274 3.80 -12.01 -6.57
N PHE A 275 3.20 -11.04 -7.25
CA PHE A 275 2.44 -9.95 -6.66
C PHE A 275 1.00 -10.42 -6.40
N ALA A 276 0.27 -9.69 -5.55
CA ALA A 276 -1.10 -10.05 -5.25
C ALA A 276 -1.98 -9.84 -6.50
N THR A 277 -2.66 -10.91 -6.93
CA THR A 277 -3.61 -10.88 -8.06
C THR A 277 -5.04 -10.62 -7.62
N ASP A 278 -5.38 -10.90 -6.36
CA ASP A 278 -6.68 -10.58 -5.78
C ASP A 278 -6.69 -9.11 -5.31
N ALA A 279 -7.33 -8.25 -6.09
CA ALA A 279 -7.47 -6.83 -5.81
C ALA A 279 -8.16 -6.55 -4.47
N ARG A 280 -9.13 -7.38 -4.05
CA ARG A 280 -9.85 -7.18 -2.78
C ARG A 280 -8.97 -7.53 -1.59
N LEU A 281 -8.23 -8.63 -1.67
CA LEU A 281 -7.24 -9.01 -0.67
C LEU A 281 -6.14 -7.95 -0.53
N LEU A 282 -5.60 -7.46 -1.66
CA LEU A 282 -4.60 -6.39 -1.65
C LEU A 282 -5.18 -5.08 -1.08
N ALA A 283 -6.41 -4.70 -1.45
CA ALA A 283 -7.08 -3.53 -0.90
C ALA A 283 -7.25 -3.62 0.62
N ARG A 284 -7.57 -4.81 1.17
CA ARG A 284 -7.66 -5.06 2.62
C ARG A 284 -6.32 -4.99 3.33
N ALA A 285 -5.26 -5.54 2.74
CA ALA A 285 -3.91 -5.45 3.29
C ALA A 285 -3.41 -4.00 3.32
N GLN A 286 -3.58 -3.27 2.21
CA GLN A 286 -3.27 -1.84 2.13
C GLN A 286 -4.12 -1.04 3.11
N GLY A 287 -5.40 -1.38 3.26
CA GLY A 287 -6.30 -0.77 4.23
C GLY A 287 -5.85 -0.97 5.67
N CYS A 288 -5.38 -2.17 6.03
CA CYS A 288 -4.84 -2.47 7.34
C CYS A 288 -3.63 -1.58 7.68
N LEU A 289 -2.61 -1.56 6.81
CA LEU A 289 -1.39 -0.80 7.10
C LEU A 289 -1.63 0.72 7.03
N LEU A 290 -2.40 1.20 6.05
CA LEU A 290 -2.78 2.62 5.97
C LEU A 290 -3.70 3.03 7.12
N GLY A 291 -4.62 2.17 7.54
CA GLY A 291 -5.52 2.43 8.67
C GLY A 291 -4.73 2.60 9.96
N GLN A 292 -3.71 1.75 10.18
CA GLN A 292 -2.80 1.92 11.31
C GLN A 292 -2.06 3.25 11.26
N LEU A 293 -1.41 3.56 10.14
CA LEU A 293 -0.64 4.79 9.96
C LEU A 293 -1.50 6.05 10.02
N ALA A 294 -2.75 5.97 9.56
CA ALA A 294 -3.72 7.06 9.67
C ALA A 294 -4.18 7.24 11.12
N GLY A 295 -4.44 6.14 11.84
CA GLY A 295 -4.83 6.17 13.25
C GLY A 295 -3.76 6.82 14.12
N ASP A 296 -2.52 6.35 14.00
CA ASP A 296 -1.32 6.93 14.63
C ASP A 296 -1.24 8.45 14.33
N ALA A 297 -1.12 8.83 13.06
CA ALA A 297 -0.90 10.22 12.68
C ALA A 297 -2.09 11.15 13.04
N LEU A 298 -3.32 10.63 13.08
CA LEU A 298 -4.50 11.40 13.46
C LEU A 298 -4.60 11.56 14.98
N GLY A 299 -4.31 10.49 15.72
CA GLY A 299 -4.36 10.49 17.18
C GLY A 299 -3.23 11.30 17.81
N SER A 300 -2.03 11.32 17.22
CA SER A 300 -0.90 12.09 17.73
C SER A 300 -1.12 13.61 17.67
N ALA A 301 -2.07 14.06 16.85
CA ALA A 301 -2.47 15.46 16.80
C ALA A 301 -3.04 15.98 18.13
N VAL A 302 -3.65 15.10 18.93
CA VAL A 302 -4.36 15.44 20.18
C VAL A 302 -4.02 14.53 21.35
N GLU A 303 -2.87 13.86 21.29
CA GLU A 303 -2.41 12.94 22.34
C GLU A 303 -2.40 13.58 23.73
N PHE A 304 -2.79 12.78 24.72
CA PHE A 304 -2.94 13.16 26.12
C PHE A 304 -3.99 14.24 26.43
N MET A 305 -4.72 14.75 25.43
CA MET A 305 -5.84 15.65 25.66
C MET A 305 -7.06 14.89 26.19
N SER A 306 -7.87 15.55 27.02
CA SER A 306 -9.17 15.04 27.42
C SER A 306 -10.20 15.15 26.29
N ALA A 307 -11.22 14.29 26.28
CA ALA A 307 -12.34 14.39 25.34
C ALA A 307 -12.97 15.80 25.27
N SER A 308 -13.05 16.50 26.41
CA SER A 308 -13.57 17.87 26.48
C SER A 308 -12.66 18.89 25.77
N GLU A 309 -11.35 18.75 25.90
CA GLU A 309 -10.39 19.59 25.18
C GLU A 309 -10.44 19.34 23.68
N ILE A 310 -10.49 18.08 23.28
CA ILE A 310 -10.61 17.68 21.88
C ILE A 310 -11.91 18.24 21.29
N GLY A 311 -13.06 18.05 21.95
CA GLY A 311 -14.34 18.56 21.49
C GLY A 311 -14.39 20.09 21.38
N ARG A 312 -13.66 20.84 22.22
CA ARG A 312 -13.55 22.30 22.10
C ARG A 312 -12.69 22.73 20.92
N ARG A 313 -11.57 22.04 20.66
CA ARG A 313 -10.63 22.39 19.58
C ARG A 313 -11.09 21.88 18.21
N HIS A 314 -11.79 20.75 18.21
CA HIS A 314 -12.25 20.01 17.03
C HIS A 314 -13.72 19.64 17.22
N PRO A 315 -14.65 20.60 17.13
CA PRO A 315 -16.08 20.35 17.37
C PRO A 315 -16.71 19.33 16.42
N SER A 316 -16.12 19.15 15.23
CA SER A 316 -16.52 18.12 14.25
C SER A 316 -15.69 16.84 14.31
N GLY A 317 -14.85 16.69 15.33
CA GLY A 317 -13.81 15.66 15.43
C GLY A 317 -12.54 15.99 14.65
N VAL A 318 -11.45 15.30 14.96
CA VAL A 318 -10.17 15.44 14.25
C VAL A 318 -10.28 14.71 12.91
N ARG A 319 -10.49 15.44 11.81
CA ARG A 319 -10.78 14.86 10.48
C ARG A 319 -9.71 15.08 9.41
N SER A 320 -8.68 15.86 9.72
CA SER A 320 -7.65 16.24 8.75
C SER A 320 -6.28 15.90 9.30
N LEU A 321 -5.45 15.23 8.49
CA LEU A 321 -4.03 15.16 8.74
C LEU A 321 -3.38 16.47 8.29
N THR A 322 -2.99 17.30 9.26
CA THR A 322 -2.31 18.59 9.06
C THR A 322 -1.02 18.63 9.86
N ASP A 323 -0.08 19.47 9.45
CA ASP A 323 1.13 19.71 10.23
C ASP A 323 0.76 20.29 11.62
N GLY A 324 1.56 20.01 12.64
CA GLY A 324 1.36 20.48 14.01
C GLY A 324 1.06 19.34 15.00
N GLY A 325 0.06 19.56 15.86
CA GLY A 325 -0.26 18.62 16.95
C GLY A 325 0.67 18.75 18.15
N VAL A 326 0.55 17.82 19.09
CA VAL A 326 1.30 17.79 20.36
C VAL A 326 2.81 17.79 20.11
N TRP A 327 3.24 17.01 19.11
CA TRP A 327 4.64 16.82 18.75
C TRP A 327 5.12 17.71 17.60
N SER A 328 4.30 18.63 17.07
CA SER A 328 4.68 19.46 15.91
C SER A 328 5.16 18.66 14.70
N LEU A 329 4.44 17.58 14.37
CA LEU A 329 4.76 16.67 13.27
C LEU A 329 4.33 17.25 11.92
N ILE A 330 4.94 16.77 10.84
CA ILE A 330 4.36 16.99 9.50
C ILE A 330 3.18 16.04 9.28
N ALA A 331 2.18 16.44 8.51
CA ALA A 331 0.97 15.64 8.32
C ALA A 331 1.30 14.23 7.83
N GLY A 332 0.74 13.20 8.47
CA GLY A 332 0.98 11.80 8.12
C GLY A 332 2.32 11.23 8.59
N GLN A 333 3.09 11.94 9.42
CA GLN A 333 4.28 11.39 10.07
C GLN A 333 3.87 10.43 11.20
N PRO A 334 4.40 9.19 11.22
CA PRO A 334 4.11 8.22 12.28
C PRO A 334 4.86 8.54 13.59
N THR A 335 4.30 8.10 14.72
CA THR A 335 4.95 7.98 16.05
C THR A 335 5.57 6.58 16.23
N ASP A 336 5.89 6.15 17.45
CA ASP A 336 6.49 4.84 17.68
C ASP A 336 5.57 3.68 17.25
N ASP A 337 4.25 3.85 17.34
CA ASP A 337 3.20 3.01 16.75
C ASP A 337 3.50 2.57 15.32
N GLY A 338 3.52 3.54 14.39
CA GLY A 338 3.73 3.32 12.97
C GLY A 338 5.17 2.99 12.65
N GLU A 339 6.15 3.62 13.32
CA GLU A 339 7.56 3.36 13.05
C GLU A 339 7.98 1.92 13.40
N MET A 340 7.54 1.40 14.55
CA MET A 340 7.84 0.02 14.93
C MET A 340 7.10 -1.00 14.06
N ALA A 341 5.89 -0.69 13.60
CA ALA A 341 5.17 -1.53 12.65
C ALA A 341 5.85 -1.57 11.29
N LEU A 342 6.31 -0.42 10.79
CA LEU A 342 7.09 -0.34 9.56
C LEU A 342 8.42 -1.10 9.68
N ALA A 343 9.11 -1.01 10.82
CA ALA A 343 10.33 -1.77 11.08
C ALA A 343 10.07 -3.29 11.06
N LEU A 344 8.98 -3.75 11.69
CA LEU A 344 8.58 -5.15 11.67
C LEU A 344 8.22 -5.62 10.25
N ALA A 345 7.39 -4.86 9.54
CA ALA A 345 6.99 -5.16 8.17
C ALA A 345 8.19 -5.31 7.23
N ARG A 346 9.15 -4.37 7.32
CA ARG A 346 10.40 -4.40 6.53
C ARG A 346 11.26 -5.60 6.91
N SER A 347 11.42 -5.90 8.20
CA SER A 347 12.14 -7.10 8.65
C SER A 347 11.55 -8.40 8.09
N LEU A 348 10.21 -8.52 8.04
CA LEU A 348 9.53 -9.69 7.48
C LEU A 348 9.75 -9.81 5.97
N CYS A 349 9.65 -8.70 5.24
CA CYS A 349 9.83 -8.67 3.79
C CYS A 349 11.29 -8.95 3.39
N GLU A 350 12.26 -8.40 4.13
CA GLU A 350 13.69 -8.60 3.88
C GLU A 350 14.13 -10.04 4.17
N ALA A 351 13.70 -10.59 5.32
CA ALA A 351 14.10 -11.93 5.75
C ALA A 351 13.36 -13.04 5.00
N GLY A 352 12.18 -12.77 4.44
CA GLY A 352 11.38 -13.84 3.83
C GLY A 352 10.65 -14.72 4.84
N ALA A 353 10.77 -14.43 6.14
CA ALA A 353 10.27 -15.22 7.25
C ALA A 353 10.23 -14.37 8.53
N TYR A 354 9.53 -14.84 9.56
CA TYR A 354 9.69 -14.32 10.91
C TYR A 354 10.95 -14.93 11.54
N ASP A 355 12.00 -14.11 11.68
CA ASP A 355 13.20 -14.45 12.45
C ASP A 355 13.34 -13.51 13.65
N THR A 356 13.32 -14.09 14.85
CA THR A 356 13.38 -13.34 16.11
C THR A 356 14.61 -12.43 16.20
N SER A 357 15.76 -12.89 15.70
CA SER A 357 17.01 -12.13 15.78
C SER A 357 17.02 -10.92 14.84
N SER A 358 16.48 -11.10 13.64
CA SER A 358 16.31 -10.04 12.64
C SER A 358 15.34 -8.96 13.12
N VAL A 359 14.19 -9.37 13.67
CA VAL A 359 13.19 -8.45 14.24
C VAL A 359 13.77 -7.71 15.46
N ALA A 360 14.44 -8.42 16.37
CA ALA A 360 15.12 -7.79 17.51
C ALA A 360 16.15 -6.75 17.04
N SER A 361 16.94 -7.09 16.02
CA SER A 361 17.91 -6.17 15.43
C SER A 361 17.25 -4.94 14.82
N ALA A 362 16.10 -5.10 14.16
CA ALA A 362 15.32 -3.99 13.62
C ALA A 362 14.83 -3.04 14.72
N TYR A 363 14.28 -3.57 15.82
CA TYR A 363 13.86 -2.72 16.95
C TYR A 363 15.04 -2.03 17.66
N LEU A 364 16.19 -2.70 17.77
CA LEU A 364 17.40 -2.08 18.31
C LEU A 364 17.99 -1.02 17.37
N ARG A 365 17.86 -1.18 16.04
CA ARG A 365 18.18 -0.11 15.07
C ARG A 365 17.24 1.07 15.23
N TRP A 366 15.94 0.81 15.32
CA TRP A 366 14.93 1.83 15.57
C TRP A 366 15.23 2.62 16.84
N ARG A 367 15.46 1.96 17.98
CA ARG A 367 15.84 2.64 19.23
C ARG A 367 17.09 3.51 19.08
N ARG A 368 18.12 3.01 18.40
CA ARG A 368 19.38 3.77 18.16
C ARG A 368 19.19 4.98 17.26
N SER A 369 18.14 5.01 16.45
CA SER A 369 17.81 6.16 15.60
C SER A 369 17.17 7.33 16.37
N GLY A 370 16.96 7.20 17.68
CA GLY A 370 16.42 8.27 18.53
C GLY A 370 14.95 8.60 18.23
N PRO A 371 14.02 7.65 18.38
CA PRO A 371 12.59 7.95 18.29
C PRO A 371 12.19 8.97 19.36
N PHE A 372 11.30 9.89 19.00
CA PHE A 372 10.89 10.99 19.89
C PHE A 372 9.82 10.57 20.89
N ASP A 373 9.08 9.51 20.60
CA ASP A 373 7.89 9.10 21.36
C ASP A 373 7.96 7.66 21.87
N ILE A 374 9.13 7.22 22.32
CA ILE A 374 9.28 5.84 22.80
C ILE A 374 8.65 5.66 24.19
N GLY A 375 7.61 4.81 24.27
CA GLY A 375 6.99 4.43 25.54
C GLY A 375 7.95 3.78 26.56
N SER A 376 7.69 3.98 27.86
CA SER A 376 8.57 3.53 28.95
C SER A 376 8.77 2.01 29.00
N THR A 377 7.69 1.22 28.86
CA THR A 377 7.75 -0.24 28.81
C THR A 377 8.53 -0.71 27.58
N THR A 378 8.28 -0.12 26.41
CA THR A 378 9.03 -0.39 25.17
C THR A 378 10.52 -0.11 25.36
N SER A 379 10.88 1.06 25.89
CA SER A 379 12.28 1.44 26.16
C SER A 379 12.98 0.47 27.10
N ARG A 380 12.31 0.06 28.18
CA ARG A 380 12.82 -0.94 29.12
C ARG A 380 12.98 -2.31 28.46
N GLY A 381 11.98 -2.76 27.71
CA GLY A 381 12.02 -4.01 26.96
C GLY A 381 13.18 -4.06 25.97
N LEU A 382 13.40 -2.98 25.20
CA LEU A 382 14.52 -2.89 24.27
C LEU A 382 15.89 -2.76 24.95
N THR A 383 15.93 -2.23 26.18
CA THR A 383 17.15 -2.24 27.00
C THR A 383 17.50 -3.66 27.42
N ALA A 384 16.52 -4.44 27.88
CA ALA A 384 16.69 -5.86 28.19
C ALA A 384 17.08 -6.68 26.96
N LEU A 385 16.46 -6.40 25.80
CA LEU A 385 16.77 -7.04 24.53
C LEU A 385 18.22 -6.77 24.06
N ALA A 386 18.78 -5.61 24.41
CA ALA A 386 20.19 -5.29 24.18
C ALA A 386 21.16 -5.99 25.16
N GLY A 387 20.65 -6.85 26.04
CA GLY A 387 21.44 -7.62 27.01
C GLY A 387 21.67 -6.91 28.34
N SER A 388 20.83 -5.93 28.71
CA SER A 388 20.99 -5.17 29.96
C SER A 388 19.66 -4.94 30.69
N GLY A 389 19.59 -5.26 31.97
CA GLY A 389 18.35 -5.14 32.75
C GLY A 389 17.29 -6.18 32.35
N ASP A 390 16.07 -5.99 32.88
CA ASP A 390 14.94 -6.91 32.67
C ASP A 390 13.74 -6.18 32.08
N PRO A 391 12.97 -6.83 31.17
CA PRO A 391 11.71 -6.27 30.70
C PRO A 391 10.72 -6.16 31.86
N ASP A 392 9.74 -5.25 31.74
CA ASP A 392 8.67 -5.17 32.75
C ASP A 392 7.70 -6.33 32.55
N LYS A 393 7.69 -7.26 33.53
CA LYS A 393 6.81 -8.44 33.51
C LYS A 393 5.41 -8.14 34.07
N ASN A 394 5.23 -6.99 34.70
CA ASN A 394 3.97 -6.57 35.33
C ASN A 394 3.21 -5.54 34.50
N SER A 395 3.86 -4.95 33.49
CA SER A 395 3.22 -3.98 32.60
C SER A 395 2.26 -4.65 31.62
N GLN A 396 1.03 -4.14 31.55
CA GLN A 396 0.03 -4.54 30.55
C GLN A 396 -0.10 -3.50 29.41
N SER A 397 1.01 -2.85 29.06
CA SER A 397 0.98 -1.77 28.08
C SER A 397 0.72 -2.25 26.65
N ASN A 398 0.16 -1.36 25.83
CA ASN A 398 -0.18 -1.57 24.43
C ASN A 398 1.01 -1.53 23.45
N GLY A 399 2.22 -1.21 23.91
CA GLY A 399 3.40 -1.02 23.06
C GLY A 399 3.79 -2.20 22.15
N ALA A 400 3.38 -3.43 22.47
CA ALA A 400 3.51 -4.57 21.54
C ALA A 400 2.29 -4.76 20.62
N LEU A 401 1.10 -4.41 21.10
CA LEU A 401 -0.15 -4.54 20.35
C LEU A 401 -0.21 -3.53 19.20
N MET A 402 0.29 -2.32 19.44
CA MET A 402 0.27 -1.22 18.49
C MET A 402 0.99 -1.52 17.17
N ARG A 403 2.00 -2.39 17.21
CA ARG A 403 2.84 -2.71 16.04
C ARG A 403 2.56 -4.09 15.44
N VAL A 404 1.49 -4.77 15.85
CA VAL A 404 1.27 -6.20 15.53
C VAL A 404 0.74 -6.46 14.11
N SER A 405 0.16 -5.45 13.45
CA SER A 405 -0.54 -5.65 12.17
C SER A 405 0.29 -6.30 11.04
N PRO A 406 1.61 -6.05 10.89
CA PRO A 406 2.41 -6.71 9.86
C PRO A 406 2.44 -8.22 9.99
N ILE A 407 2.37 -8.76 11.21
CA ILE A 407 2.29 -10.22 11.45
C ILE A 407 0.97 -10.77 10.92
N GLY A 408 -0.15 -10.08 11.15
CA GLY A 408 -1.45 -10.46 10.61
C GLY A 408 -1.47 -10.47 9.08
N LEU A 409 -0.82 -9.48 8.44
CA LEU A 409 -0.66 -9.43 6.98
C LEU A 409 0.23 -10.58 6.47
N PHE A 410 1.40 -10.75 7.07
CA PHE A 410 2.35 -11.82 6.72
C PHE A 410 1.72 -13.21 6.84
N ALA A 411 0.91 -13.43 7.88
CA ALA A 411 0.21 -14.68 8.15
C ALA A 411 -1.24 -14.70 7.62
N HIS A 412 -1.61 -13.82 6.66
CA HIS A 412 -2.98 -13.80 6.11
C HIS A 412 -3.49 -15.20 5.74
N GLY A 413 -4.70 -15.53 6.22
CA GLY A 413 -5.36 -16.82 5.99
C GLY A 413 -4.95 -17.92 6.98
N ASP A 414 -3.93 -17.70 7.80
CA ASP A 414 -3.49 -18.61 8.86
C ASP A 414 -3.51 -17.89 10.23
N PRO A 415 -4.66 -17.86 10.92
CA PRO A 415 -4.77 -17.21 12.23
C PRO A 415 -3.95 -17.89 13.31
N GLY A 416 -3.63 -19.18 13.17
CA GLY A 416 -2.78 -19.91 14.13
C GLY A 416 -1.33 -19.41 14.05
N LEU A 417 -0.78 -19.36 12.83
CA LEU A 417 0.53 -18.78 12.59
C LEU A 417 0.58 -17.31 13.04
N ALA A 418 -0.44 -16.51 12.73
CA ALA A 418 -0.51 -15.12 13.15
C ALA A 418 -0.43 -14.97 14.68
N ALA A 419 -1.19 -15.79 15.42
CA ALA A 419 -1.16 -15.78 16.88
C ALA A 419 0.22 -16.17 17.43
N ASP A 420 0.80 -17.26 16.93
CA ASP A 420 2.09 -17.76 17.41
C ASP A 420 3.24 -16.77 17.17
N LEU A 421 3.25 -16.09 16.03
CA LEU A 421 4.26 -15.08 15.71
C LEU A 421 4.06 -13.81 16.54
N ALA A 422 2.81 -13.39 16.76
CA ALA A 422 2.49 -12.21 17.57
C ALA A 422 2.88 -12.39 19.04
N GLU A 423 2.77 -13.62 19.59
CA GLU A 423 3.26 -13.96 20.92
C GLU A 423 4.80 -13.93 20.98
N ARG A 424 5.48 -14.50 19.96
CA ARG A 424 6.95 -14.45 19.90
C ARG A 424 7.47 -13.01 19.82
N ASP A 425 6.83 -12.16 19.02
CA ASP A 425 7.18 -10.75 18.91
C ASP A 425 6.93 -9.97 20.19
N GLY A 426 5.72 -10.13 20.76
CA GLY A 426 5.33 -9.43 21.98
C GLY A 426 6.30 -9.69 23.12
N ARG A 427 6.78 -10.93 23.28
CA ARG A 427 7.73 -11.33 24.33
C ARG A 427 9.07 -10.61 24.29
N LEU A 428 9.47 -10.04 23.14
CA LEU A 428 10.72 -9.29 23.03
C LEU A 428 10.75 -8.05 23.93
N THR A 429 9.59 -7.46 24.22
CA THR A 429 9.51 -6.20 24.99
C THR A 429 8.43 -6.18 26.07
N HIS A 430 7.34 -6.93 25.89
CA HIS A 430 6.14 -6.90 26.74
C HIS A 430 5.76 -8.33 27.19
N PRO A 431 6.59 -9.01 28.00
CA PRO A 431 6.40 -10.44 28.30
C PRO A 431 5.16 -10.78 29.15
N HIS A 432 4.40 -9.78 29.62
CA HIS A 432 3.19 -10.00 30.40
C HIS A 432 2.16 -10.85 29.63
N PRO A 433 1.60 -11.93 30.22
CA PRO A 433 0.69 -12.84 29.52
C PRO A 433 -0.57 -12.17 28.92
N VAL A 434 -1.19 -11.21 29.61
CA VAL A 434 -2.28 -10.37 29.04
C VAL A 434 -1.89 -9.67 27.73
N CYS A 435 -0.69 -9.08 27.65
CA CYS A 435 -0.19 -8.50 26.39
C CYS A 435 -0.05 -9.56 25.30
N GLN A 436 0.43 -10.76 25.65
CA GLN A 436 0.54 -11.87 24.70
C GLN A 436 -0.83 -12.30 24.17
N ALA A 437 -1.81 -12.48 25.05
CA ALA A 437 -3.17 -12.84 24.66
C ALA A 437 -3.81 -11.76 23.75
N ALA A 438 -3.58 -10.48 24.03
CA ALA A 438 -4.06 -9.38 23.20
C ALA A 438 -3.43 -9.38 21.80
N ASN A 439 -2.10 -9.52 21.72
CA ASN A 439 -1.36 -9.56 20.46
C ASN A 439 -1.82 -10.73 19.59
N ARG A 440 -1.95 -11.92 20.20
CA ARG A 440 -2.47 -13.12 19.53
C ARG A 440 -3.85 -12.88 18.92
N ALA A 441 -4.76 -12.31 19.72
CA ALA A 441 -6.13 -12.06 19.31
C ALA A 441 -6.22 -11.10 18.12
N VAL A 442 -5.51 -9.96 18.17
CA VAL A 442 -5.55 -8.95 17.09
C VAL A 442 -4.86 -9.44 15.83
N ALA A 443 -3.68 -10.07 15.93
CA ALA A 443 -2.98 -10.61 14.77
C ALA A 443 -3.80 -11.67 14.02
N ALA A 444 -4.42 -12.59 14.77
CA ALA A 444 -5.29 -13.63 14.20
C ALA A 444 -6.53 -13.03 13.51
N ALA A 445 -7.15 -12.02 14.12
CA ALA A 445 -8.29 -11.32 13.53
C ALA A 445 -7.92 -10.60 12.23
N ILE A 446 -6.77 -9.91 12.18
CA ILE A 446 -6.26 -9.26 10.96
C ILE A 446 -6.02 -10.30 9.87
N ALA A 447 -5.39 -11.44 10.20
CA ALA A 447 -5.07 -12.49 9.24
C ALA A 447 -6.31 -13.05 8.51
N VAL A 448 -7.42 -13.25 9.22
CA VAL A 448 -8.68 -13.70 8.61
C VAL A 448 -9.46 -12.55 7.97
N GLY A 449 -9.39 -11.35 8.55
CA GLY A 449 -10.03 -10.14 8.02
C GLY A 449 -9.53 -9.83 6.61
N VAL A 450 -8.22 -9.77 6.42
CA VAL A 450 -7.62 -9.55 5.09
C VAL A 450 -7.98 -10.64 4.09
N SER A 451 -8.19 -11.88 4.58
CA SER A 451 -8.52 -13.04 3.75
C SER A 451 -10.00 -13.22 3.45
N GLY A 452 -10.85 -12.24 3.80
CA GLY A 452 -12.26 -12.25 3.40
C GLY A 452 -13.27 -12.37 4.55
N ALA A 453 -12.84 -12.61 5.79
CA ALA A 453 -13.75 -12.74 6.93
C ALA A 453 -14.57 -11.45 7.15
N ASP A 454 -15.75 -11.62 7.75
CA ASP A 454 -16.56 -10.53 8.28
C ASP A 454 -16.19 -10.20 9.73
N ALA A 455 -16.76 -9.13 10.28
CA ALA A 455 -16.46 -8.67 11.64
C ALA A 455 -16.78 -9.71 12.73
N GLY A 456 -17.82 -10.52 12.54
CA GLY A 456 -18.21 -11.56 13.50
C GLY A 456 -17.18 -12.69 13.55
N ALA A 457 -16.80 -13.19 12.38
CA ALA A 457 -15.76 -14.22 12.26
C ALA A 457 -14.39 -13.71 12.77
N MET A 458 -14.04 -12.45 12.52
CA MET A 458 -12.84 -11.83 13.09
C MET A 458 -12.85 -11.84 14.62
N LEU A 459 -13.99 -11.50 15.25
CA LEU A 459 -14.16 -11.55 16.71
C LEU A 459 -14.05 -12.98 17.25
N GLU A 460 -14.70 -13.96 16.60
CA GLU A 460 -14.65 -15.35 17.03
C GLU A 460 -13.23 -15.90 16.98
N VAL A 461 -12.50 -15.64 15.89
CA VAL A 461 -11.10 -16.02 15.74
C VAL A 461 -10.23 -15.35 16.79
N ALA A 462 -10.44 -14.05 17.06
CA ALA A 462 -9.72 -13.33 18.11
C ALA A 462 -9.94 -13.97 19.49
N PHE A 463 -11.19 -14.33 19.80
CA PHE A 463 -11.56 -14.96 21.07
C PHE A 463 -10.87 -16.31 21.27
N GLN A 464 -10.81 -17.14 20.22
CA GLN A 464 -10.10 -18.42 20.28
C GLN A 464 -8.59 -18.23 20.36
N ALA A 465 -8.04 -17.30 19.57
CA ALA A 465 -6.61 -17.04 19.49
C ALA A 465 -6.03 -16.48 20.80
N ALA A 466 -6.82 -15.73 21.59
CA ALA A 466 -6.42 -15.22 22.90
C ALA A 466 -5.93 -16.33 23.86
N GLY A 467 -6.39 -17.57 23.67
CA GLY A 467 -5.95 -18.73 24.46
C GLY A 467 -6.79 -18.97 25.71
N ALA A 468 -6.27 -19.83 26.60
CA ALA A 468 -6.92 -20.25 27.84
C ALA A 468 -6.11 -19.80 29.08
N GLY A 469 -6.76 -19.84 30.25
CA GLY A 469 -6.18 -19.39 31.52
C GLY A 469 -6.68 -18.00 31.95
N GLU A 470 -6.28 -17.59 33.15
CA GLU A 470 -6.77 -16.37 33.81
C GLU A 470 -6.40 -15.10 33.04
N ASP A 471 -5.15 -14.96 32.58
CA ASP A 471 -4.71 -13.81 31.79
C ASP A 471 -5.42 -13.71 30.44
N ALA A 472 -5.65 -14.84 29.77
CA ALA A 472 -6.40 -14.88 28.51
C ALA A 472 -7.89 -14.59 28.72
N GLU A 473 -8.45 -14.96 29.88
CA GLU A 473 -9.82 -14.61 30.26
C GLU A 473 -10.02 -13.09 30.30
N VAL A 474 -9.04 -12.32 30.78
CA VAL A 474 -9.10 -10.84 30.76
C VAL A 474 -9.38 -10.31 29.35
N ILE A 475 -8.67 -10.83 28.34
CA ILE A 475 -8.84 -10.43 26.94
C ILE A 475 -10.16 -10.96 26.37
N ARG A 476 -10.53 -12.21 26.66
CA ARG A 476 -11.80 -12.80 26.21
C ARG A 476 -13.02 -12.04 26.74
N LEU A 477 -12.99 -11.60 28.00
CA LEU A 477 -14.04 -10.76 28.57
C LEU A 477 -14.12 -9.38 27.89
N ARG A 478 -12.97 -8.76 27.57
CA ARG A 478 -12.92 -7.50 26.81
C ARG A 478 -13.51 -7.66 25.40
N LEU A 479 -13.21 -8.75 24.71
CA LEU A 479 -13.80 -9.09 23.40
C LEU A 479 -15.32 -9.29 23.49
N LEU A 480 -15.81 -9.97 24.53
CA LEU A 480 -17.26 -10.13 24.74
C LEU A 480 -17.94 -8.79 25.07
N ALA A 481 -17.31 -7.94 25.87
CA ALA A 481 -17.80 -6.61 26.20
C ALA A 481 -17.87 -5.68 24.98
N ALA A 482 -16.91 -5.81 24.05
CA ALA A 482 -16.88 -5.07 22.80
C ALA A 482 -18.13 -5.26 21.92
N ARG A 483 -18.88 -6.36 22.10
CA ARG A 483 -20.18 -6.56 21.41
C ARG A 483 -21.27 -5.59 21.87
N ARG A 484 -21.09 -4.93 23.02
CA ARG A 484 -22.12 -4.11 23.67
C ARG A 484 -21.74 -2.65 23.78
N ALA A 485 -20.49 -2.35 24.11
CA ALA A 485 -20.06 -0.98 24.38
C ALA A 485 -18.55 -0.77 24.19
N ALA A 486 -18.20 0.47 23.84
CA ALA A 486 -16.84 0.98 23.97
C ALA A 486 -16.36 0.88 25.44
N PRO A 487 -15.04 0.78 25.68
CA PRO A 487 -14.51 0.76 27.04
C PRO A 487 -14.70 2.12 27.71
N SER A 488 -15.39 2.15 28.85
CA SER A 488 -15.56 3.38 29.65
C SER A 488 -14.25 3.88 30.27
N ASP A 489 -13.26 3.01 30.37
CA ASP A 489 -11.95 3.26 30.98
C ASP A 489 -10.87 3.63 29.95
N LEU A 490 -11.19 3.72 28.65
CA LEU A 490 -10.20 3.95 27.59
C LEU A 490 -9.38 5.23 27.81
N GLY A 491 -10.05 6.39 27.96
CA GLY A 491 -9.37 7.67 28.15
C GLY A 491 -8.63 7.81 29.48
N ALA A 492 -8.99 7.01 30.50
CA ALA A 492 -8.33 7.01 31.81
C ALA A 492 -7.15 6.01 31.89
N SER A 493 -7.18 4.96 31.07
CA SER A 493 -6.18 3.88 31.07
C SER A 493 -5.12 4.11 29.98
N VAL A 494 -4.47 5.27 30.03
CA VAL A 494 -3.43 5.69 29.06
C VAL A 494 -2.33 4.63 28.97
N GLY A 495 -2.06 4.11 27.77
CA GLY A 495 -1.01 3.12 27.55
C GLY A 495 -1.42 1.66 27.74
N TRP A 496 -2.68 1.31 28.00
CA TRP A 496 -3.09 -0.07 28.36
C TRP A 496 -3.66 -0.88 27.19
N ALA A 497 -3.19 -2.13 27.03
CA ALA A 497 -3.62 -3.02 25.95
C ALA A 497 -5.09 -3.47 26.02
N PRO A 498 -5.66 -3.89 27.18
CA PRO A 498 -7.02 -4.43 27.21
C PRO A 498 -8.13 -3.44 26.81
N PRO A 499 -8.14 -2.18 27.28
CA PRO A 499 -9.12 -1.18 26.83
C PRO A 499 -8.94 -0.84 25.33
N ALA A 500 -7.70 -0.68 24.85
CA ALA A 500 -7.42 -0.41 23.43
C ALA A 500 -8.01 -1.50 22.52
N LEU A 501 -7.81 -2.77 22.90
CA LEU A 501 -8.37 -3.93 22.20
C LEU A 501 -9.91 -3.92 22.22
N GLN A 502 -10.54 -3.69 23.37
CA GLN A 502 -12.00 -3.62 23.43
C GLN A 502 -12.55 -2.50 22.52
N ASN A 503 -11.90 -1.33 22.48
CA ASN A 503 -12.31 -0.23 21.60
C ASN A 503 -12.23 -0.63 20.12
N ALA A 504 -11.10 -1.21 19.69
CA ALA A 504 -10.91 -1.63 18.31
C ALA A 504 -11.99 -2.64 17.86
N PHE A 505 -12.30 -3.65 18.69
CA PHE A 505 -13.36 -4.61 18.36
C PHE A 505 -14.77 -4.02 18.46
N TYR A 506 -15.03 -3.07 19.37
CA TYR A 506 -16.31 -2.38 19.43
C TYR A 506 -16.57 -1.60 18.13
N GLN A 507 -15.57 -0.84 17.68
CA GLN A 507 -15.63 -0.07 16.44
C GLN A 507 -15.77 -0.99 15.21
N LEU A 508 -15.04 -2.11 15.17
CA LEU A 508 -15.15 -3.13 14.13
C LEU A 508 -16.58 -3.69 14.03
N LEU A 509 -17.17 -4.09 15.15
CA LEU A 509 -18.49 -4.75 15.21
C LEU A 509 -19.65 -3.79 14.92
N ARG A 510 -19.45 -2.51 15.18
CA ARG A 510 -20.44 -1.47 14.85
C ARG A 510 -20.59 -1.25 13.34
N GLY A 511 -19.55 -1.57 12.56
CA GLY A 511 -19.58 -1.48 11.10
C GLY A 511 -19.60 -0.04 10.56
N ALA A 512 -19.18 0.94 11.36
CA ALA A 512 -19.04 2.33 10.89
C ALA A 512 -17.90 2.44 9.85
N PRO A 513 -17.95 3.41 8.92
CA PRO A 513 -16.81 3.72 8.05
C PRO A 513 -15.55 3.97 8.89
N LEU A 514 -14.40 3.53 8.38
CA LEU A 514 -13.11 3.67 9.08
C LEU A 514 -12.85 5.11 9.57
N GLU A 515 -13.15 6.12 8.75
CA GLU A 515 -13.03 7.52 9.14
C GLU A 515 -13.76 7.82 10.45
N GLU A 516 -15.05 7.47 10.54
CA GLU A 516 -15.88 7.73 11.72
C GLU A 516 -15.39 6.95 12.95
N ALA A 517 -14.96 5.70 12.74
CA ALA A 517 -14.42 4.88 13.81
C ALA A 517 -13.12 5.47 14.40
N LEU A 518 -12.24 6.03 13.55
CA LEU A 518 -11.02 6.69 14.00
C LEU A 518 -11.31 8.04 14.65
N VAL A 519 -12.18 8.86 14.06
CA VAL A 519 -12.59 10.17 14.63
C VAL A 519 -13.17 10.00 16.03
N GLU A 520 -14.02 9.00 16.23
CA GLU A 520 -14.58 8.71 17.55
C GLU A 520 -13.55 8.15 18.52
N THR A 521 -12.68 7.24 18.06
CA THR A 521 -11.61 6.69 18.90
C THR A 521 -10.69 7.80 19.41
N VAL A 522 -10.26 8.69 18.52
CA VAL A 522 -9.45 9.88 18.88
C VAL A 522 -10.23 10.82 19.79
N GLY A 523 -11.54 11.01 19.56
CA GLY A 523 -12.41 11.87 20.37
C GLY A 523 -12.54 11.47 21.84
N ILE A 524 -12.20 10.22 22.20
CA ILE A 524 -12.23 9.76 23.60
C ILE A 524 -11.08 10.37 24.43
N GLY A 525 -9.97 10.77 23.79
CA GLY A 525 -8.80 11.31 24.48
C GLY A 525 -7.94 10.26 25.19
N GLY A 526 -6.92 10.74 25.89
CA GLY A 526 -5.90 9.89 26.52
C GLY A 526 -4.83 9.47 25.51
N ASP A 527 -4.61 8.16 25.37
CA ASP A 527 -3.63 7.56 24.46
C ASP A 527 -4.19 7.45 23.03
N THR A 528 -4.35 8.57 22.34
CA THR A 528 -5.19 8.66 21.13
C THR A 528 -4.54 8.09 19.89
N ASP A 529 -3.24 8.24 19.71
CA ASP A 529 -2.48 7.67 18.59
C ASP A 529 -2.48 6.15 18.65
N THR A 530 -2.11 5.54 19.79
CA THR A 530 -2.08 4.08 19.87
C THR A 530 -3.46 3.44 19.77
N ASN A 531 -4.46 4.02 20.45
CA ASN A 531 -5.83 3.50 20.38
C ASN A 531 -6.38 3.56 18.94
N ALA A 532 -6.11 4.65 18.22
CA ALA A 532 -6.53 4.82 16.84
C ALA A 532 -5.72 3.94 15.87
N ALA A 533 -4.42 3.74 16.10
CA ALA A 533 -3.57 2.86 15.29
C ALA A 533 -4.07 1.40 15.30
N ILE A 534 -4.36 0.86 16.50
CA ILE A 534 -4.90 -0.51 16.66
C ILE A 534 -6.28 -0.63 16.01
N CYS A 535 -7.15 0.36 16.23
CA CYS A 535 -8.49 0.42 15.65
C CYS A 535 -8.44 0.47 14.12
N GLY A 536 -7.58 1.32 13.57
CA GLY A 536 -7.40 1.54 12.15
C GLY A 536 -6.84 0.31 11.43
N ALA A 537 -5.88 -0.39 12.05
CA ALA A 537 -5.36 -1.66 11.53
C ALA A 537 -6.47 -2.70 11.35
N LEU A 538 -7.27 -2.89 12.40
CA LEU A 538 -8.30 -3.92 12.44
C LEU A 538 -9.45 -3.63 11.47
N ILE A 539 -9.95 -2.39 11.44
CA ILE A 539 -11.03 -1.99 10.54
C ILE A 539 -10.54 -1.93 9.09
N GLY A 540 -9.31 -1.46 8.87
CA GLY A 540 -8.68 -1.43 7.57
C GLY A 540 -8.55 -2.82 6.94
N ALA A 541 -8.22 -3.83 7.75
CA ALA A 541 -8.19 -5.23 7.33
C ALA A 541 -9.56 -5.76 6.85
N LEU A 542 -10.67 -5.18 7.32
CA LEU A 542 -12.03 -5.55 6.92
C LEU A 542 -12.53 -4.74 5.72
N GLN A 543 -12.36 -3.42 5.74
CA GLN A 543 -12.98 -2.48 4.81
C GLN A 543 -12.10 -2.17 3.59
N GLY A 544 -10.79 -2.26 3.73
CA GLY A 544 -9.81 -1.97 2.68
C GLY A 544 -9.56 -0.48 2.44
N ARG A 545 -8.51 -0.17 1.65
CA ARG A 545 -7.93 1.18 1.53
C ARG A 545 -8.92 2.29 1.14
N GLU A 546 -10.00 1.97 0.42
CA GLU A 546 -10.96 2.97 -0.05
C GLU A 546 -11.88 3.47 1.08
N SER A 547 -11.88 2.83 2.25
CA SER A 547 -12.54 3.35 3.45
C SER A 547 -11.81 4.52 4.10
N LEU A 548 -10.55 4.78 3.70
CA LEU A 548 -9.80 5.94 4.15
C LEU A 548 -10.06 7.15 3.24
N PRO A 549 -10.28 8.35 3.83
CA PRO A 549 -10.31 9.59 3.08
C PRO A 549 -9.08 9.75 2.19
N LEU A 550 -9.28 10.25 0.97
CA LEU A 550 -8.18 10.47 0.02
C LEU A 550 -7.12 11.41 0.62
N GLN A 551 -7.54 12.43 1.38
CA GLN A 551 -6.67 13.33 2.14
C GLN A 551 -5.69 12.54 3.03
N TRP A 552 -6.19 11.57 3.80
CA TRP A 552 -5.37 10.80 4.73
C TRP A 552 -4.34 9.95 3.98
N ARG A 553 -4.81 9.21 2.97
CA ARG A 553 -3.95 8.37 2.12
C ARG A 553 -2.84 9.20 1.46
N ASN A 554 -3.21 10.33 0.90
CA ASN A 554 -2.27 11.23 0.23
C ASN A 554 -1.25 11.82 1.21
N ARG A 555 -1.65 12.23 2.42
CA ARG A 555 -0.70 12.73 3.42
C ARG A 555 0.28 11.64 3.84
N ILE A 556 -0.20 10.43 4.15
CA ILE A 556 0.67 9.30 4.51
C ILE A 556 1.64 8.95 3.37
N LEU A 557 1.13 8.69 2.17
CA LEU A 557 1.93 8.23 1.02
C LEU A 557 2.89 9.28 0.44
N THR A 558 2.83 10.51 0.95
CA THR A 558 3.75 11.59 0.58
C THR A 558 4.54 12.11 1.77
N CYS A 559 4.44 11.46 2.94
CA CYS A 559 5.14 11.87 4.15
C CYS A 559 6.59 11.39 4.13
N ARG A 560 7.53 12.35 4.15
CA ARG A 560 8.97 12.11 4.21
C ARG A 560 9.56 13.05 5.26
N PRO A 561 9.61 12.65 6.54
CA PRO A 561 10.22 13.44 7.60
C PRO A 561 11.75 13.45 7.46
N ALA A 562 12.28 13.98 6.35
CA ALA A 562 13.70 14.21 6.15
C ALA A 562 14.19 15.40 6.97
N SER A 563 15.50 15.50 7.19
CA SER A 563 16.10 16.66 7.85
C SER A 563 15.99 17.90 6.96
N ALA A 564 14.93 18.68 7.13
CA ALA A 564 14.61 19.87 6.34
C ALA A 564 13.95 20.97 7.21
N PRO A 565 13.98 22.25 6.78
CA PRO A 565 13.28 23.33 7.49
C PRO A 565 11.78 23.01 7.70
N GLY A 566 11.30 23.14 8.93
CA GLY A 566 9.91 22.85 9.30
C GLY A 566 9.64 21.42 9.77
N VAL A 567 10.61 20.50 9.66
CA VAL A 567 10.50 19.14 10.22
C VAL A 567 11.20 19.10 11.58
N ILE A 568 10.42 19.00 12.66
CA ILE A 568 10.95 19.00 14.04
C ILE A 568 11.57 17.65 14.41
N HIS A 569 10.94 16.56 13.98
CA HIS A 569 11.36 15.20 14.30
C HIS A 569 11.75 14.45 13.02
N PRO A 570 12.92 14.72 12.43
CA PRO A 570 13.35 14.00 11.23
C PRO A 570 13.64 12.54 11.54
N ARG A 571 13.24 11.65 10.65
CA ARG A 571 13.38 10.19 10.79
C ARG A 571 14.13 9.61 9.59
N PRO A 572 14.97 8.57 9.79
CA PRO A 572 15.57 7.84 8.69
C PRO A 572 14.52 7.31 7.70
N PRO A 573 14.86 7.14 6.41
CA PRO A 573 13.93 6.61 5.43
C PRO A 573 13.26 5.29 5.85
N GLU A 574 13.97 4.41 6.57
CA GLU A 574 13.47 3.13 7.11
C GLU A 574 12.24 3.28 8.02
N TYR A 575 11.76 4.49 8.31
CA TYR A 575 10.55 4.75 9.09
C TYR A 575 9.55 5.66 8.37
N TRP A 576 9.79 5.98 7.10
CA TRP A 576 8.83 6.74 6.29
C TRP A 576 7.68 5.83 5.84
N PRO A 577 6.44 6.33 5.81
CA PRO A 577 5.28 5.55 5.38
C PRO A 577 4.97 5.65 3.88
N ASP A 578 5.86 6.27 3.09
CA ASP A 578 5.59 6.63 1.69
C ASP A 578 5.60 5.45 0.70
N ASP A 579 5.94 4.25 1.17
CA ASP A 579 5.88 2.97 0.46
C ASP A 579 4.89 1.96 1.09
N ALA A 580 3.94 2.44 1.93
CA ALA A 580 3.01 1.58 2.65
C ALA A 580 2.15 0.68 1.72
N LEU A 581 1.83 1.13 0.50
CA LEU A 581 1.08 0.31 -0.45
C LEU A 581 1.91 -0.88 -0.95
N GLU A 582 3.16 -0.61 -1.30
CA GLU A 582 4.13 -1.60 -1.78
C GLU A 582 4.47 -2.59 -0.66
N LEU A 583 4.69 -2.08 0.57
CA LEU A 583 5.01 -2.89 1.73
C LEU A 583 3.86 -3.83 2.13
N ALA A 584 2.61 -3.36 2.09
CA ALA A 584 1.45 -4.19 2.33
C ALA A 584 1.32 -5.32 1.28
N GLU A 585 1.63 -5.04 0.01
CA GLU A 585 1.63 -6.07 -1.05
C GLU A 585 2.75 -7.09 -0.85
N ASP A 586 3.95 -6.63 -0.48
CA ASP A 586 5.11 -7.51 -0.27
C ASP A 586 4.85 -8.50 0.87
N LEU A 587 4.18 -8.08 1.95
CA LEU A 587 3.76 -8.95 3.07
C LEU A 587 2.77 -10.06 2.65
N LEU A 588 2.03 -9.87 1.56
CA LEU A 588 1.13 -10.89 1.01
C LEU A 588 1.87 -11.90 0.10
N SER A 589 3.16 -11.68 -0.19
CA SER A 589 3.84 -12.48 -1.20
C SER A 589 3.93 -13.97 -0.77
N PRO A 590 3.47 -14.91 -1.61
CA PRO A 590 3.59 -16.35 -1.35
C PRO A 590 5.02 -16.85 -1.14
N ARG A 591 6.02 -16.06 -1.56
CA ARG A 591 7.44 -16.38 -1.36
C ARG A 591 7.86 -16.33 0.10
N LEU A 592 7.22 -15.46 0.91
CA LEU A 592 7.52 -15.28 2.33
C LEU A 592 7.08 -16.47 3.22
N ARG A 593 6.43 -17.48 2.62
CA ARG A 593 5.85 -18.62 3.33
C ARG A 593 6.52 -19.95 2.97
N ARG A 594 7.53 -19.92 2.11
CA ARG A 594 8.28 -21.11 1.67
C ARG A 594 9.59 -21.22 2.44
N GLU A 595 9.54 -21.40 3.75
CA GLU A 595 10.59 -22.07 4.53
C GLU A 595 10.13 -22.22 5.99
N GLY A 596 9.94 -23.47 6.44
CA GLY A 596 9.51 -23.79 7.81
C GLY A 596 8.48 -24.93 7.93
N GLY A 597 8.58 -25.97 7.10
CA GLY A 597 7.63 -27.09 7.10
C GLY A 597 8.31 -28.46 7.01
N SER A 598 9.20 -28.77 7.93
CA SER A 598 9.42 -30.17 8.34
C SER A 598 8.60 -30.43 9.60
N SER A 599 7.29 -30.59 9.45
CA SER A 599 6.47 -31.23 10.46
C SER A 599 5.75 -32.41 9.82
N GLY A 600 5.85 -33.56 10.51
CA GLY A 600 5.42 -34.84 10.01
C GLY A 600 3.97 -34.85 9.56
N ARG A 601 3.71 -35.56 8.46
CA ARG A 601 2.37 -36.05 8.13
C ARG A 601 1.91 -36.93 9.29
N LEU A 602 1.04 -36.39 10.14
CA LEU A 602 0.09 -37.20 10.89
C LEU A 602 -0.92 -37.71 9.87
N GLU A 603 -0.70 -38.95 9.40
CA GLU A 603 -1.68 -39.67 8.62
C GLU A 603 -2.96 -39.81 9.44
N SER A 604 -4.04 -39.24 8.88
CA SER A 604 -5.40 -39.42 9.33
C SER A 604 -5.76 -40.91 9.27
N ALA A 605 -5.97 -41.53 10.44
CA ALA A 605 -6.64 -42.82 10.54
C ALA A 605 -8.07 -42.68 10.00
N ARG A 606 -8.30 -43.16 8.77
CA ARG A 606 -9.65 -43.40 8.25
C ARG A 606 -10.10 -44.79 8.64
N VAL A 607 -11.15 -44.80 9.45
CA VAL A 607 -12.04 -45.92 9.73
C VAL A 607 -12.48 -46.57 8.41
N GLY A 608 -12.04 -47.81 8.19
CA GLY A 608 -12.42 -48.65 7.05
C GLY A 608 -13.29 -49.81 7.51
N SER A 609 -14.51 -49.85 7.00
CA SER A 609 -15.56 -50.83 7.26
C SER A 609 -15.14 -52.28 7.07
N ALA A 610 -15.47 -53.13 8.04
CA ALA A 610 -15.43 -54.58 7.90
C ALA A 610 -16.53 -55.06 6.95
N ARG A 611 -16.15 -55.76 5.88
CA ARG A 611 -16.99 -56.78 5.21
C ARG A 611 -16.13 -57.99 4.86
N GLN A 612 -16.75 -59.15 5.09
CA GLN A 612 -16.24 -60.51 5.05
C GLN A 612 -15.84 -61.02 3.64
N SER A 613 -15.21 -62.21 3.67
CA SER A 613 -14.95 -63.20 2.61
C SER A 613 -13.57 -63.11 1.94
N GLY A 614 -12.79 -64.17 1.79
CA GLY A 614 -12.88 -65.54 2.29
C GLY A 614 -11.56 -66.29 2.03
N TRP A 615 -11.41 -67.43 2.73
CA TRP A 615 -10.68 -68.66 2.38
C TRP A 615 -9.42 -68.60 1.48
N GLY A 616 -8.31 -69.13 1.99
CA GLY A 616 -7.22 -69.64 1.15
C GLY A 616 -5.96 -69.97 1.94
N MET A 617 -5.67 -71.26 2.06
CA MET A 617 -4.60 -71.86 2.84
C MET A 617 -3.17 -71.58 2.31
N ASP A 618 -2.22 -71.71 3.23
CA ASP A 618 -1.07 -72.64 3.16
C ASP A 618 0.38 -72.11 3.02
N LYS A 619 1.22 -72.71 3.88
CA LYS A 619 2.67 -73.00 3.80
C LYS A 619 3.73 -72.00 4.30
N ALA A 620 4.15 -72.28 5.54
CA ALA A 620 5.50 -72.71 5.95
C ALA A 620 6.77 -71.98 5.41
N ARG A 621 7.46 -71.26 6.34
CA ARG A 621 8.89 -71.34 6.81
C ARG A 621 9.96 -72.07 5.94
N PRO A 622 11.30 -71.86 6.13
CA PRO A 622 12.02 -70.99 7.08
C PRO A 622 13.35 -70.31 6.59
N SER A 623 13.90 -69.50 7.52
CA SER A 623 15.27 -68.99 7.78
C SER A 623 16.53 -69.59 7.15
N VAL A 624 17.54 -68.73 6.92
CA VAL A 624 19.02 -68.90 7.08
C VAL A 624 19.58 -67.45 7.21
N SER A 625 20.16 -66.90 8.30
CA SER A 625 21.32 -67.16 9.19
C SER A 625 22.72 -66.98 8.58
N GLY A 626 23.48 -66.00 9.09
CA GLY A 626 24.94 -65.84 8.95
C GLY A 626 25.34 -64.36 9.08
N ARG A 627 25.66 -63.81 10.26
CA ARG A 627 26.95 -63.84 11.01
C ARG A 627 28.20 -63.55 10.15
N GLY A 628 28.92 -62.49 10.54
CA GLY A 628 30.26 -62.14 10.08
C GLY A 628 30.74 -60.86 10.75
N ASP A 629 31.34 -61.02 11.94
CA ASP A 629 32.06 -60.00 12.71
C ASP A 629 33.33 -59.50 12.01
N VAL A 630 33.84 -58.34 12.49
CA VAL A 630 35.22 -58.08 12.95
C VAL A 630 35.78 -56.71 12.48
N LYS A 631 35.81 -55.80 13.47
CA LYS A 631 36.86 -54.89 13.97
C LYS A 631 37.96 -54.30 13.05
N SER A 632 38.20 -53.01 13.36
CA SER A 632 39.49 -52.33 13.65
C SER A 632 40.38 -51.99 12.45
N GLU A 633 41.14 -50.89 12.38
CA GLU A 633 41.74 -49.98 13.38
C GLU A 633 42.39 -48.79 12.63
N GLN A 634 42.60 -47.67 13.35
CA GLN A 634 43.78 -46.77 13.31
C GLN A 634 44.10 -45.93 12.05
N THR A 635 44.08 -44.58 12.18
CA THR A 635 45.22 -43.62 12.35
C THR A 635 45.67 -43.06 10.98
N GLU A 636 46.19 -41.85 10.78
CA GLU A 636 46.72 -40.77 11.62
C GLU A 636 46.87 -39.50 10.73
N GLU A 637 46.87 -38.34 11.39
CA GLU A 637 47.66 -37.12 11.13
C GLU A 637 47.59 -36.36 9.78
N GLY A 638 47.47 -35.02 9.77
CA GLY A 638 47.55 -34.05 10.87
C GLY A 638 47.18 -32.63 10.45
#